data_AF-A0A8C0I307-F1
#
_entry.id   AF-A0A8C0I307-F1
#
_cell.length_a   1.000
_cell.length_b   1.000
_cell.length_c   1.000
_cell.angle_alpha   90.00
_cell.angle_beta   90.00
_cell.angle_gamma   90.00
#
_symmetry.space_group_name_H-M   'P 1'
#
loop_
_entity.id
_entity.type
_entity.pdbx_description
1 polymer ?
#
loop_
_entity_poly.entity_id
_entity_poly.type
_entity_poly.pdbx_seq_one_letter_code
_entity_poly.pdbx_strand_id
1 'polypeptide(L)'
;MAEQESLEFGKADFVLMDTVSMPEFMTNLRLRFEKGRIYTFIGEVVVSVNPYKLLNIYGRDTIEQYKGRELYERPPHLFAIADAAYKAMKRRSKDTCIVISGESGAGKTEASKYIMQYIAAITNPSQRAEIERVKNMLLKSNCVLEAFGNAKTNRNDNSSRFGKYMDINFDFKGDPIGGHINNYLLEKSRVIVQQPGERSFHSFYQLLQGGSEQMLRSLHLQKSLSSYNYIHVGAQLKSSINDAAEFKVVADAMKVIGFQPEEIQTVYKILGAILHLGNLKFVVDGDVPLIENGRLVSIIAELLSTKTDMVEKALLYRTVATGRDVIDKQHTEQEASYGRDAFAKAIYERLFCWIVSRINDIIEVKNSDTTIHGKNTVIGVLDIYGFEIFDNNSFEQFCINYCNEKLQQLFIQLVLKQEQEEYQREGIPWKHIDYFNNQIIVDLVEQQHKGIIAILDDACMNVGKVTDEMFLEALNSKLGKHGHFSSRKLCASDKILEFDRDFRIRHYAGDVVYSVVGFIDKNKDTLFQDFKRLMYNSSNPVLKNMWPEGKLSITEVTKRPLTAATLFKNSMIALVDNLASKEPYYVRCIKPNDKKSPQIFDDERCRHQVEYLGLLENVRVRRAGFAFRQTYEKFLHRYKMISEFTWPNHDLPSDKEAVKKLIKHCGFQDDVAYGKTKIFIRTPQTLFTLEELRAQMLVRIVLFLQKVWRGTLARMRYKRTKAALTIIRYYRRYKVKSYIHEVSRRFHGIKTMRDHGKHVKWPAPPRVLCRFEEALQAIFNRWRASQLIKTIPASDLPQVRAKAAAVEMLKGQRADLGLQRAWEGNYLASKPDTPQTSGTFVPVANELKRKDKYMNVLFSCHVRKVNRFSKVEDRAIFVTDRHLYKMDPTKQYKVMKTIPLYNLTGLSVSNGKDQLVVFHTKDNKDLIVCLFSKQPTHESRIGELVGVLVNHFKSEKRHLQVNVTNPVQCSLHGKKCTVSVETRLNQPQPDFTKNRSGFILSVPGN
;
A
#
# COMPACT_ATOMS: atom_id res chain seq x y z
N MET A 1 -19.63 -11.02 -1.78
CA MET A 1 -21.06 -10.64 -1.75
C MET A 1 -21.63 -10.64 -0.34
N ALA A 2 -21.43 -11.69 0.47
CA ALA A 2 -22.05 -11.82 1.80
C ALA A 2 -21.79 -10.67 2.81
N GLU A 3 -20.67 -9.95 2.76
CA GLU A 3 -20.41 -8.83 3.69
C GLU A 3 -21.05 -7.48 3.29
N GLN A 4 -21.51 -7.30 2.04
CA GLN A 4 -21.97 -5.99 1.54
C GLN A 4 -23.43 -5.94 1.07
N GLU A 5 -24.10 -7.09 0.89
CA GLU A 5 -25.50 -7.15 0.45
C GLU A 5 -26.27 -8.19 1.28
N SER A 6 -26.57 -7.82 2.52
CA SER A 6 -27.60 -8.49 3.32
C SER A 6 -28.99 -8.27 2.70
N LEU A 7 -29.98 -9.11 3.07
CA LEU A 7 -31.40 -8.91 2.72
C LEU A 7 -31.92 -7.50 3.08
N GLU A 8 -31.23 -6.79 3.97
CA GLU A 8 -31.55 -5.41 4.40
C GLU A 8 -31.54 -4.38 3.25
N PHE A 9 -30.72 -4.61 2.22
CA PHE A 9 -30.52 -3.65 1.11
C PHE A 9 -31.24 -4.06 -0.18
N GLY A 10 -32.09 -5.08 -0.14
CA GLY A 10 -32.70 -5.66 -1.33
C GLY A 10 -31.70 -6.44 -2.21
N LYS A 11 -32.19 -7.04 -3.30
CA LYS A 11 -31.41 -7.88 -4.20
C LYS A 11 -30.60 -7.03 -5.19
N ALA A 12 -29.30 -7.34 -5.27
CA ALA A 12 -28.30 -6.69 -6.11
C ALA A 12 -28.54 -6.82 -7.62
N ASP A 13 -29.15 -7.92 -8.02
CA ASP A 13 -29.46 -8.25 -9.39
C ASP A 13 -30.93 -8.69 -9.45
N PHE A 14 -31.69 -8.09 -10.37
CA PHE A 14 -33.10 -8.38 -10.53
C PHE A 14 -33.36 -9.79 -11.08
N VAL A 15 -32.36 -10.42 -11.72
CA VAL A 15 -32.44 -11.84 -12.13
C VAL A 15 -32.61 -12.76 -10.90
N LEU A 16 -32.23 -12.29 -9.71
CA LEU A 16 -32.27 -13.06 -8.47
C LEU A 16 -33.56 -12.87 -7.66
N MET A 17 -34.53 -12.12 -8.18
CA MET A 17 -35.86 -11.99 -7.57
C MET A 17 -36.60 -13.33 -7.52
N ASP A 18 -37.47 -13.50 -6.51
CA ASP A 18 -38.21 -14.75 -6.32
C ASP A 18 -39.35 -14.85 -7.34
N THR A 19 -40.10 -13.76 -7.59
CA THR A 19 -41.03 -13.69 -8.73
C THR A 19 -40.68 -12.54 -9.66
N VAL A 20 -40.87 -12.74 -10.97
CA VAL A 20 -40.66 -11.67 -11.97
C VAL A 20 -41.99 -10.96 -12.24
N SER A 21 -42.39 -10.13 -11.28
CA SER A 21 -43.59 -9.31 -11.36
C SER A 21 -43.25 -7.83 -11.21
N MET A 22 -44.05 -6.96 -11.83
CA MET A 22 -43.87 -5.50 -11.74
C MET A 22 -43.90 -5.01 -10.27
N PRO A 23 -44.82 -5.46 -9.39
CA PRO A 23 -44.84 -5.03 -8.00
C PRO A 23 -43.55 -5.36 -7.23
N GLU A 24 -43.03 -6.58 -7.34
CA GLU A 24 -41.78 -6.96 -6.67
C GLU A 24 -40.57 -6.18 -7.23
N PHE A 25 -40.55 -5.94 -8.54
CA PHE A 25 -39.45 -5.21 -9.18
C PHE A 25 -39.36 -3.79 -8.62
N MET A 26 -40.50 -3.12 -8.56
CA MET A 26 -40.63 -1.78 -8.01
C MET A 26 -40.30 -1.73 -6.52
N THR A 27 -40.70 -2.74 -5.76
CA THR A 27 -40.41 -2.85 -4.32
C THR A 27 -38.90 -2.95 -4.07
N ASN A 28 -38.20 -3.79 -4.84
CA ASN A 28 -36.75 -3.91 -4.74
C ASN A 28 -36.02 -2.64 -5.17
N LEU A 29 -36.47 -2.01 -6.27
CA LEU A 29 -35.91 -0.77 -6.78
C LEU A 29 -36.05 0.38 -5.76
N ARG A 30 -37.23 0.49 -5.13
CA ARG A 30 -37.51 1.49 -4.08
C ARG A 30 -36.66 1.26 -2.84
N LEU A 31 -36.64 0.03 -2.30
CA LEU A 31 -35.88 -0.32 -1.11
C LEU A 31 -34.39 0.01 -1.28
N ARG A 32 -33.83 -0.33 -2.44
CA ARG A 32 -32.43 -0.01 -2.79
C ARG A 32 -32.19 1.49 -2.84
N PHE A 33 -33.07 2.25 -3.50
CA PHE A 33 -32.97 3.70 -3.59
C PHE A 33 -33.02 4.37 -2.20
N GLU A 34 -33.97 3.98 -1.36
CA GLU A 34 -34.13 4.51 0.01
C GLU A 34 -32.89 4.25 0.88
N LYS A 35 -32.25 3.09 0.70
CA LYS A 35 -30.99 2.73 1.36
C LYS A 35 -29.74 3.33 0.70
N GLY A 36 -29.88 4.17 -0.32
CA GLY A 36 -28.79 4.83 -1.02
C GLY A 36 -27.99 3.94 -1.99
N ARG A 37 -28.53 2.78 -2.37
CA ARG A 37 -27.98 1.87 -3.37
C ARG A 37 -28.62 2.14 -4.73
N ILE A 38 -28.05 3.06 -5.48
CA ILE A 38 -28.65 3.52 -6.75
C ILE A 38 -28.42 2.61 -7.96
N TYR A 39 -27.53 1.63 -7.83
CA TYR A 39 -27.19 0.70 -8.90
C TYR A 39 -27.73 -0.69 -8.60
N THR A 40 -28.28 -1.35 -9.62
CA THR A 40 -28.79 -2.72 -9.55
C THR A 40 -28.53 -3.41 -10.89
N PHE A 41 -28.11 -4.67 -10.88
CA PHE A 41 -27.87 -5.42 -12.12
C PHE A 41 -29.16 -6.03 -12.69
N ILE A 42 -29.14 -6.30 -14.00
CA ILE A 42 -29.97 -7.29 -14.69
C ILE A 42 -28.98 -8.12 -15.51
N GLY A 43 -28.35 -9.10 -14.88
CA GLY A 43 -27.19 -9.78 -15.46
C GLY A 43 -26.07 -8.79 -15.82
N GLU A 44 -25.77 -8.64 -17.12
CA GLU A 44 -24.72 -7.74 -17.64
C GLU A 44 -25.21 -6.29 -17.88
N VAL A 45 -26.46 -5.96 -17.54
CA VAL A 45 -27.03 -4.61 -17.63
C VAL A 45 -27.00 -3.94 -16.26
N VAL A 46 -26.68 -2.64 -16.19
CA VAL A 46 -26.82 -1.85 -14.95
C VAL A 46 -28.03 -0.94 -15.04
N VAL A 47 -28.94 -1.05 -14.07
CA VAL A 47 -29.98 -0.06 -13.78
C VAL A 47 -29.40 1.00 -12.84
N SER A 48 -29.57 2.27 -13.17
CA SER A 48 -29.01 3.43 -12.47
C SER A 48 -30.12 4.42 -12.11
N VAL A 49 -30.49 4.53 -10.82
CA VAL A 49 -31.49 5.50 -10.36
C VAL A 49 -30.79 6.83 -10.02
N ASN A 50 -31.27 7.95 -10.57
CA ASN A 50 -30.66 9.25 -10.29
C ASN A 50 -30.78 9.62 -8.78
N PRO A 51 -29.69 9.79 -8.02
CA PRO A 51 -29.77 10.10 -6.59
C PRO A 51 -30.22 11.53 -6.28
N TYR A 52 -30.15 12.47 -7.24
CA TYR A 52 -30.30 13.91 -7.01
C TYR A 52 -29.41 14.50 -5.89
N LYS A 53 -28.36 13.79 -5.50
CA LYS A 53 -27.34 14.21 -4.54
C LYS A 53 -25.99 13.60 -4.91
N LEU A 54 -24.92 14.26 -4.48
CA LEU A 54 -23.57 13.72 -4.62
C LEU A 54 -23.38 12.54 -3.67
N LEU A 55 -22.94 11.41 -4.21
CA LEU A 55 -22.58 10.21 -3.45
C LEU A 55 -21.07 10.00 -3.54
N ASN A 56 -20.44 9.68 -2.41
CA ASN A 56 -19.01 9.40 -2.33
C ASN A 56 -18.66 7.98 -2.81
N ILE A 57 -19.12 7.61 -4.01
CA ILE A 57 -18.93 6.27 -4.59
C ILE A 57 -18.03 6.27 -5.82
N TYR A 58 -17.55 7.42 -6.28
CA TYR A 58 -16.71 7.55 -7.49
C TYR A 58 -15.24 7.92 -7.20
N GLY A 59 -14.80 7.78 -5.95
CA GLY A 59 -13.43 8.10 -5.53
C GLY A 59 -12.39 7.09 -6.04
N ARG A 60 -11.09 7.43 -5.89
CA ARG A 60 -9.97 6.55 -6.27
C ARG A 60 -10.02 5.19 -5.58
N ASP A 61 -10.44 5.17 -4.31
CA ASP A 61 -10.57 3.93 -3.54
C ASP A 61 -11.59 2.99 -4.19
N THR A 62 -12.71 3.52 -4.68
CA THR A 62 -13.70 2.73 -5.41
C THR A 62 -13.14 2.24 -6.75
N ILE A 63 -12.42 3.08 -7.50
CA ILE A 63 -11.79 2.65 -8.76
C ILE A 63 -10.90 1.42 -8.52
N GLU A 64 -10.05 1.45 -7.49
CA GLU A 64 -9.16 0.33 -7.16
C GLU A 64 -9.93 -0.92 -6.68
N GLN A 65 -11.10 -0.74 -6.04
CA GLN A 65 -11.95 -1.86 -5.65
C GLN A 65 -12.52 -2.62 -6.86
N TYR A 66 -12.86 -1.93 -7.94
CA TYR A 66 -13.46 -2.51 -9.16
C TYR A 66 -12.42 -2.92 -10.22
N LYS A 67 -11.22 -2.34 -10.19
CA LYS A 67 -10.14 -2.60 -11.16
C LYS A 67 -9.82 -4.09 -11.29
N GLY A 68 -9.99 -4.61 -12.51
CA GLY A 68 -9.67 -5.99 -12.88
C GLY A 68 -10.56 -7.06 -12.22
N ARG A 69 -11.66 -6.66 -11.57
CA ARG A 69 -12.62 -7.58 -10.93
C ARG A 69 -13.69 -8.02 -11.91
N GLU A 70 -14.18 -9.25 -11.79
CA GLU A 70 -15.31 -9.70 -12.62
C GLU A 70 -16.63 -9.07 -12.14
N LEU A 71 -17.62 -8.94 -13.04
CA LEU A 71 -18.84 -8.13 -12.84
C LEU A 71 -19.56 -8.44 -11.50
N TYR A 72 -19.63 -9.72 -11.14
CA TYR A 72 -20.31 -10.23 -9.93
C TYR A 72 -19.40 -10.37 -8.70
N GLU A 73 -18.12 -9.97 -8.77
CA GLU A 73 -17.23 -9.99 -7.61
C GLU A 73 -17.44 -8.81 -6.66
N ARG A 74 -18.04 -7.73 -7.18
CA ARG A 74 -18.32 -6.48 -6.46
C ARG A 74 -19.79 -6.11 -6.57
N PRO A 75 -20.32 -5.29 -5.64
CA PRO A 75 -21.70 -4.80 -5.73
C PRO A 75 -21.96 -4.06 -7.04
N PRO A 76 -23.24 -3.92 -7.46
CA PRO A 76 -23.59 -3.22 -8.67
C PRO A 76 -23.04 -1.79 -8.73
N HIS A 77 -22.36 -1.45 -9.83
CA HIS A 77 -21.77 -0.12 -10.05
C HIS A 77 -21.43 0.10 -11.53
N LEU A 78 -21.41 1.36 -11.99
CA LEU A 78 -20.99 1.70 -13.36
C LEU A 78 -19.56 1.24 -13.68
N PHE A 79 -18.67 1.31 -12.70
CA PHE A 79 -17.27 0.87 -12.83
C PHE A 79 -17.15 -0.62 -13.15
N ALA A 80 -18.11 -1.44 -12.71
CA ALA A 80 -18.12 -2.86 -13.05
C ALA A 80 -18.37 -3.07 -14.56
N ILE A 81 -19.26 -2.27 -15.15
CA ILE A 81 -19.54 -2.28 -16.61
C ILE A 81 -18.36 -1.70 -17.38
N ALA A 82 -17.78 -0.60 -16.92
CA ALA A 82 -16.60 0.00 -17.56
C ALA A 82 -15.40 -0.95 -17.55
N ASP A 83 -15.15 -1.66 -16.43
CA ASP A 83 -14.10 -2.69 -16.34
C ASP A 83 -14.39 -3.90 -17.22
N ALA A 84 -15.65 -4.35 -17.27
CA ALA A 84 -16.06 -5.45 -18.14
C ALA A 84 -15.82 -5.12 -19.62
N ALA A 85 -16.26 -3.95 -20.07
CA ALA A 85 -16.00 -3.45 -21.43
C ALA A 85 -14.50 -3.35 -21.72
N TYR A 86 -13.72 -2.71 -20.82
CA TYR A 86 -12.28 -2.59 -20.99
C TYR A 86 -11.56 -3.94 -21.06
N LYS A 87 -11.93 -4.91 -20.21
CA LYS A 87 -11.36 -6.26 -20.24
C LYS A 87 -11.75 -7.03 -21.48
N ALA A 88 -13.00 -6.95 -21.93
CA ALA A 88 -13.44 -7.59 -23.16
C ALA A 88 -12.63 -7.06 -24.34
N MET A 89 -12.47 -5.73 -24.41
CA MET A 89 -11.63 -5.06 -25.38
C MET A 89 -10.18 -5.55 -25.34
N LYS A 90 -9.55 -5.50 -24.16
CA LYS A 90 -8.13 -5.82 -23.98
C LYS A 90 -7.80 -7.31 -24.13
N ARG A 91 -8.63 -8.19 -23.57
CA ARG A 91 -8.34 -9.65 -23.51
C ARG A 91 -8.80 -10.39 -24.76
N ARG A 92 -9.86 -9.92 -25.43
CA ARG A 92 -10.45 -10.59 -26.60
C ARG A 92 -10.14 -9.88 -27.92
N SER A 93 -9.46 -8.73 -27.87
CA SER A 93 -9.20 -7.87 -29.04
C SER A 93 -10.47 -7.55 -29.84
N LYS A 94 -11.58 -7.32 -29.12
CA LYS A 94 -12.89 -6.99 -29.70
C LYS A 94 -13.25 -5.55 -29.40
N ASP A 95 -13.83 -4.86 -30.37
CA ASP A 95 -14.39 -3.55 -30.11
C ASP A 95 -15.62 -3.68 -29.20
N THR A 96 -15.75 -2.77 -28.25
CA THR A 96 -16.86 -2.77 -27.28
C THR A 96 -17.62 -1.46 -27.36
N CYS A 97 -18.88 -1.47 -26.98
CA CYS A 97 -19.66 -0.25 -26.86
C CYS A 97 -20.50 -0.26 -25.57
N ILE A 98 -20.66 0.91 -24.95
CA ILE A 98 -21.50 1.11 -23.78
C ILE A 98 -22.64 2.04 -24.18
N VAL A 99 -23.86 1.50 -24.15
CA VAL A 99 -25.09 2.19 -24.53
C VAL A 99 -25.81 2.67 -23.27
N ILE A 100 -25.93 3.99 -23.11
CA ILE A 100 -26.59 4.62 -21.97
C ILE A 100 -27.95 5.17 -22.42
N SER A 101 -29.02 4.72 -21.77
CA SER A 101 -30.40 5.07 -22.14
C SER A 101 -31.24 5.40 -20.91
N GLY A 102 -32.36 6.09 -21.11
CA GLY A 102 -33.23 6.58 -20.03
C GLY A 102 -33.88 7.90 -20.38
N GLU A 103 -34.90 8.29 -19.64
CA GLU A 103 -35.63 9.55 -19.82
C GLU A 103 -34.72 10.79 -19.66
N SER A 104 -35.18 11.95 -20.15
CA SER A 104 -34.47 13.21 -19.90
C SER A 104 -34.40 13.51 -18.39
N GLY A 105 -33.19 13.82 -17.90
CA GLY A 105 -32.93 14.03 -16.46
C GLY A 105 -32.66 12.77 -15.64
N ALA A 106 -32.62 11.57 -16.25
CA ALA A 106 -32.33 10.32 -15.55
C ALA A 106 -30.84 10.12 -15.17
N GLY A 107 -29.92 11.00 -15.61
CA GLY A 107 -28.49 10.94 -15.26
C GLY A 107 -27.58 10.27 -16.30
N LYS A 108 -28.00 10.16 -17.57
CA LYS A 108 -27.23 9.54 -18.66
C LYS A 108 -25.84 10.16 -18.85
N THR A 109 -25.78 11.49 -18.94
CA THR A 109 -24.54 12.23 -19.14
C THR A 109 -23.57 12.10 -17.96
N GLU A 110 -24.08 12.05 -16.72
CA GLU A 110 -23.25 11.79 -15.53
C GLU A 110 -22.72 10.35 -15.52
N ALA A 111 -23.54 9.37 -15.90
CA ALA A 111 -23.08 7.99 -16.06
C ALA A 111 -21.96 7.88 -17.12
N SER A 112 -22.11 8.56 -18.26
CA SER A 112 -21.08 8.67 -19.30
C SER A 112 -19.79 9.25 -18.73
N LYS A 113 -19.87 10.38 -18.00
CA LYS A 113 -18.70 11.02 -17.35
C LYS A 113 -17.97 10.06 -16.41
N TYR A 114 -18.69 9.34 -15.54
CA TYR A 114 -18.06 8.40 -14.59
C TYR A 114 -17.42 7.20 -15.29
N ILE A 115 -18.04 6.67 -16.35
CA ILE A 115 -17.46 5.59 -17.17
C ILE A 115 -16.16 6.07 -17.82
N MET A 116 -16.16 7.26 -18.43
CA MET A 116 -14.98 7.86 -19.03
C MET A 116 -13.87 8.09 -18.00
N GLN A 117 -14.21 8.59 -16.81
CA GLN A 117 -13.27 8.79 -15.70
C GLN A 117 -12.63 7.47 -15.25
N TYR A 118 -13.41 6.39 -15.17
CA TYR A 118 -12.91 5.07 -14.81
C TYR A 118 -11.95 4.51 -15.86
N ILE A 119 -12.36 4.49 -17.13
CA ILE A 119 -11.54 4.03 -18.25
C ILE A 119 -10.21 4.79 -18.29
N ALA A 120 -10.24 6.10 -18.05
CA ALA A 120 -9.03 6.92 -18.01
C ALA A 120 -8.15 6.70 -16.76
N ALA A 121 -8.68 6.13 -15.67
CA ALA A 121 -7.94 5.91 -14.43
C ALA A 121 -7.25 4.54 -14.37
N ILE A 122 -7.73 3.55 -15.12
CA ILE A 122 -7.21 2.17 -15.11
C ILE A 122 -6.04 1.93 -16.08
N THR A 123 -5.76 2.88 -16.97
CA THR A 123 -4.72 2.81 -18.02
C THR A 123 -3.31 3.07 -17.47
N ASN A 124 -2.25 2.62 -18.16
CA ASN A 124 -0.95 2.40 -17.54
C ASN A 124 -0.23 3.68 -17.06
N PRO A 125 0.48 3.65 -15.91
CA PRO A 125 1.20 4.81 -15.39
C PRO A 125 2.45 5.26 -16.18
N SER A 126 2.94 4.44 -17.12
CA SER A 126 4.22 4.67 -17.82
C SER A 126 4.17 5.77 -18.89
N GLN A 127 2.98 6.16 -19.36
CA GLN A 127 2.75 7.23 -20.34
C GLN A 127 1.78 8.31 -19.81
N ARG A 128 1.91 8.65 -18.52
CA ARG A 128 0.99 9.58 -17.83
C ARG A 128 0.73 10.87 -18.60
N ALA A 129 1.73 11.50 -19.21
CA ALA A 129 1.54 12.80 -19.87
C ALA A 129 0.60 12.73 -21.08
N GLU A 130 0.73 11.72 -21.94
CA GLU A 130 -0.09 11.58 -23.15
C GLU A 130 -1.50 11.07 -22.83
N ILE A 131 -1.60 10.10 -21.91
CA ILE A 131 -2.87 9.60 -21.40
C ILE A 131 -3.64 10.72 -20.66
N GLU A 132 -2.97 11.52 -19.84
CA GLU A 132 -3.57 12.64 -19.12
C GLU A 132 -3.94 13.78 -20.07
N ARG A 133 -3.19 13.97 -21.16
CA ARG A 133 -3.54 14.89 -22.25
C ARG A 133 -4.84 14.46 -22.95
N VAL A 134 -4.93 13.22 -23.45
CA VAL A 134 -6.14 12.70 -24.13
C VAL A 134 -7.33 12.67 -23.16
N LYS A 135 -7.11 12.26 -21.91
CA LYS A 135 -8.11 12.31 -20.82
C LYS A 135 -8.64 13.73 -20.60
N ASN A 136 -7.75 14.70 -20.40
CA ASN A 136 -8.16 16.08 -20.13
C ASN A 136 -8.91 16.65 -21.34
N MET A 137 -8.51 16.32 -22.57
CA MET A 137 -9.24 16.71 -23.77
C MET A 137 -10.64 16.10 -23.86
N LEU A 138 -10.78 14.79 -23.68
CA LEU A 138 -12.09 14.10 -23.74
C LEU A 138 -13.04 14.55 -22.62
N LEU A 139 -12.53 14.86 -21.43
CA LEU A 139 -13.36 15.36 -20.33
C LEU A 139 -13.73 16.84 -20.52
N LYS A 140 -12.81 17.67 -21.03
CA LYS A 140 -13.06 19.10 -21.28
C LYS A 140 -13.90 19.34 -22.53
N SER A 141 -13.84 18.47 -23.53
CA SER A 141 -14.69 18.55 -24.72
C SER A 141 -16.17 18.48 -24.37
N ASN A 142 -16.54 17.68 -23.36
CA ASN A 142 -17.91 17.64 -22.85
C ASN A 142 -18.38 19.01 -22.35
N CYS A 143 -17.55 19.79 -21.65
CA CYS A 143 -17.93 21.13 -21.19
C CYS A 143 -18.30 22.04 -22.38
N VAL A 144 -17.53 21.97 -23.47
CA VAL A 144 -17.79 22.75 -24.68
C VAL A 144 -19.05 22.25 -25.38
N LEU A 145 -19.19 20.94 -25.58
CA LEU A 145 -20.37 20.37 -26.23
C LEU A 145 -21.66 20.60 -25.42
N GLU A 146 -21.60 20.59 -24.09
CA GLU A 146 -22.74 20.94 -23.24
C GLU A 146 -23.13 22.42 -23.39
N ALA A 147 -22.16 23.33 -23.48
CA ALA A 147 -22.46 24.75 -23.70
C ALA A 147 -23.24 25.00 -25.01
N PHE A 148 -22.85 24.32 -26.09
CA PHE A 148 -23.45 24.54 -27.42
C PHE A 148 -24.58 23.57 -27.77
N GLY A 149 -24.68 22.44 -27.09
CA GLY A 149 -25.63 21.38 -27.40
C GLY A 149 -26.68 21.12 -26.31
N ASN A 150 -26.54 21.73 -25.13
CA ASN A 150 -27.50 21.56 -24.04
C ASN A 150 -28.30 22.83 -23.78
N ALA A 151 -29.51 22.62 -23.25
CA ALA A 151 -30.42 23.68 -22.87
C ALA A 151 -31.26 23.29 -21.64
N LYS A 152 -31.85 24.31 -21.01
CA LYS A 152 -32.84 24.10 -19.96
C LYS A 152 -34.19 23.77 -20.60
N THR A 153 -34.76 22.63 -20.21
CA THR A 153 -36.14 22.23 -20.51
C THR A 153 -36.97 22.22 -19.23
N ASN A 154 -38.28 22.02 -19.36
CA ASN A 154 -39.17 21.87 -18.20
C ASN A 154 -38.81 20.65 -17.33
N ARG A 155 -38.05 19.68 -17.87
CA ARG A 155 -37.69 18.43 -17.18
C ARG A 155 -36.28 18.41 -16.61
N ASN A 156 -35.34 19.11 -17.24
CA ASN A 156 -33.92 19.08 -16.91
C ASN A 156 -33.28 20.44 -17.22
N ASP A 157 -32.47 20.97 -16.30
CA ASP A 157 -31.82 22.28 -16.48
C ASP A 157 -30.62 22.22 -17.43
N ASN A 158 -30.04 21.03 -17.63
CA ASN A 158 -28.92 20.77 -18.53
C ASN A 158 -29.25 19.57 -19.44
N SER A 159 -30.28 19.70 -20.27
CA SER A 159 -30.73 18.63 -21.17
C SER A 159 -29.92 18.63 -22.45
N SER A 160 -29.27 17.51 -22.77
CA SER A 160 -28.66 17.29 -24.09
C SER A 160 -29.72 17.36 -25.19
N ARG A 161 -29.52 18.24 -26.18
CA ARG A 161 -30.39 18.43 -27.35
C ARG A 161 -29.72 17.95 -28.64
N PHE A 162 -28.79 17.01 -28.49
CA PHE A 162 -28.12 16.26 -29.55
C PHE A 162 -27.72 14.88 -29.01
N GLY A 163 -27.60 13.89 -29.89
CA GLY A 163 -27.02 12.59 -29.58
C GLY A 163 -25.51 12.61 -29.78
N LYS A 164 -24.78 11.94 -28.88
CA LYS A 164 -23.31 11.89 -28.91
C LYS A 164 -22.84 10.45 -28.82
N TYR A 165 -22.02 10.06 -29.79
CA TYR A 165 -21.27 8.80 -29.75
C TYR A 165 -19.78 9.11 -29.73
N MET A 166 -19.06 8.57 -28.75
CA MET A 166 -17.63 8.78 -28.60
C MET A 166 -16.91 7.44 -28.73
N ASP A 167 -16.08 7.30 -29.75
CA ASP A 167 -15.12 6.20 -29.86
C ASP A 167 -13.82 6.60 -29.15
N ILE A 168 -13.32 5.74 -28.27
CA ILE A 168 -12.01 5.87 -27.65
C ILE A 168 -11.14 4.77 -28.23
N ASN A 169 -10.04 5.16 -28.87
CA ASN A 169 -9.12 4.25 -29.52
C ASN A 169 -8.05 3.81 -28.51
N PHE A 170 -7.78 2.50 -28.48
CA PHE A 170 -6.77 1.88 -27.64
C PHE A 170 -5.73 1.20 -28.51
N ASP A 171 -4.48 1.26 -28.06
CA ASP A 171 -3.41 0.43 -28.61
C ASP A 171 -3.53 -1.03 -28.13
N PHE A 172 -2.69 -1.90 -28.66
CA PHE A 172 -2.65 -3.32 -28.26
C PHE A 172 -2.29 -3.54 -26.78
N LYS A 173 -1.67 -2.56 -26.10
CA LYS A 173 -1.34 -2.63 -24.67
C LYS A 173 -2.56 -2.28 -23.80
N GLY A 174 -3.58 -1.69 -24.41
CA GLY A 174 -4.80 -1.21 -23.77
C GLY A 174 -4.67 0.21 -23.20
N ASP A 175 -3.78 1.03 -23.77
CA ASP A 175 -3.61 2.45 -23.44
C ASP A 175 -4.35 3.33 -24.48
N PRO A 176 -5.01 4.41 -24.04
CA PRO A 176 -5.82 5.25 -24.91
C PRO A 176 -4.92 6.14 -25.77
N ILE A 177 -5.04 6.02 -27.09
CA ILE A 177 -4.21 6.75 -28.06
C ILE A 177 -4.93 7.94 -28.68
N GLY A 178 -6.27 7.91 -28.68
CA GLY A 178 -7.09 8.97 -29.26
C GLY A 178 -8.57 8.61 -29.24
N GLY A 179 -9.34 9.23 -30.11
CA GLY A 179 -10.78 9.02 -30.18
C GLY A 179 -11.46 9.86 -31.25
N HIS A 180 -12.76 9.65 -31.38
CA HIS A 180 -13.61 10.33 -32.36
C HIS A 180 -15.01 10.56 -31.80
N ILE A 181 -15.56 11.75 -32.00
CA ILE A 181 -16.90 12.11 -31.55
C ILE A 181 -17.81 12.25 -32.78
N ASN A 182 -18.87 11.45 -32.83
CA ASN A 182 -19.98 11.61 -33.76
C ASN A 182 -21.14 12.31 -33.05
N ASN A 183 -21.62 13.42 -33.61
CA ASN A 183 -22.83 14.08 -33.17
C ASN A 183 -24.01 13.72 -34.08
N TYR A 184 -25.20 13.58 -33.48
CA TYR A 184 -26.43 13.24 -34.17
C TYR A 184 -27.53 14.23 -33.80
N LEU A 185 -28.23 14.78 -34.79
CA LEU A 185 -29.45 15.58 -34.67
C LEU A 185 -29.40 16.65 -33.55
N LEU A 186 -28.74 17.76 -33.83
CA LEU A 186 -28.88 18.96 -33.00
C LEU A 186 -30.27 19.56 -33.20
N GLU A 187 -30.99 19.84 -32.10
CA GLU A 187 -32.30 20.50 -32.12
C GLU A 187 -32.18 22.00 -32.48
N LYS A 188 -31.82 22.29 -33.73
CA LYS A 188 -31.54 23.66 -34.19
C LYS A 188 -32.73 24.62 -34.12
N SER A 189 -33.97 24.13 -34.12
CA SER A 189 -35.16 24.98 -33.95
C SER A 189 -35.14 25.76 -32.63
N ARG A 190 -34.48 25.21 -31.60
CA ARG A 190 -34.27 25.87 -30.31
C ARG A 190 -33.47 27.18 -30.38
N VAL A 191 -32.71 27.40 -31.45
CA VAL A 191 -31.99 28.66 -31.69
C VAL A 191 -32.96 29.83 -31.80
N ILE A 192 -34.12 29.62 -32.43
CA ILE A 192 -35.07 30.69 -32.78
C ILE A 192 -36.32 30.71 -31.90
N VAL A 193 -36.79 29.54 -31.45
CA VAL A 193 -38.05 29.40 -30.70
C VAL A 193 -37.86 28.45 -29.52
N GLN A 194 -38.45 28.77 -28.38
CA GLN A 194 -38.46 27.92 -27.19
C GLN A 194 -39.88 27.83 -26.61
N GLN A 195 -40.19 26.70 -25.99
CA GLN A 195 -41.46 26.52 -25.28
C GLN A 195 -41.47 27.34 -23.98
N PRO A 196 -42.66 27.72 -23.46
CA PRO A 196 -42.78 28.35 -22.15
C PRO A 196 -42.10 27.53 -21.06
N GLY A 197 -41.24 28.17 -20.27
CA GLY A 197 -40.46 27.52 -19.20
C GLY A 197 -39.10 26.96 -19.65
N GLU A 198 -38.77 27.03 -20.94
CA GLU A 198 -37.49 26.56 -21.49
C GLU A 198 -36.53 27.71 -21.85
N ARG A 199 -35.25 27.36 -22.04
CA ARG A 199 -34.21 28.27 -22.56
C ARG A 199 -33.70 27.79 -23.92
N SER A 200 -33.03 28.69 -24.63
CA SER A 200 -32.15 28.33 -25.74
C SER A 200 -30.87 27.64 -25.22
N PHE A 201 -29.91 27.39 -26.10
CA PHE A 201 -28.62 26.80 -25.73
C PHE A 201 -27.85 27.65 -24.72
N HIS A 202 -27.10 26.99 -23.83
CA HIS A 202 -26.38 27.67 -22.74
C HIS A 202 -25.37 28.70 -23.23
N SER A 203 -24.75 28.47 -24.39
CA SER A 203 -23.75 29.34 -25.04
C SER A 203 -24.20 30.81 -25.14
N PHE A 204 -25.48 31.07 -25.45
CA PHE A 204 -26.02 32.44 -25.52
C PHE A 204 -26.03 33.13 -24.15
N TYR A 205 -26.55 32.45 -23.13
CA TYR A 205 -26.66 33.00 -21.77
C TYR A 205 -25.29 33.16 -21.12
N GLN A 206 -24.40 32.18 -21.33
CA GLN A 206 -23.01 32.21 -20.85
C GLN A 206 -22.26 33.39 -21.47
N LEU A 207 -22.40 33.65 -22.77
CA LEU A 207 -21.76 34.80 -23.42
C LEU A 207 -22.26 36.13 -22.83
N LEU A 208 -23.58 36.32 -22.71
CA LEU A 208 -24.17 37.58 -22.26
C LEU A 208 -23.91 37.85 -20.76
N GLN A 209 -23.91 36.82 -19.92
CA GLN A 209 -23.71 36.99 -18.47
C GLN A 209 -22.24 36.92 -18.05
N GLY A 210 -21.43 36.10 -18.74
CA GLY A 210 -20.03 35.85 -18.41
C GLY A 210 -19.02 36.70 -19.18
N GLY A 211 -19.42 37.27 -20.33
CA GLY A 211 -18.57 38.12 -21.16
C GLY A 211 -18.12 39.40 -20.45
N SER A 212 -16.88 39.81 -20.69
CA SER A 212 -16.39 41.11 -20.20
C SER A 212 -17.09 42.26 -20.93
N GLU A 213 -17.22 43.41 -20.28
CA GLU A 213 -17.83 44.61 -20.89
C GLU A 213 -17.14 45.00 -22.21
N GLN A 214 -15.82 44.86 -22.28
CA GLN A 214 -15.05 45.13 -23.49
C GLN A 214 -15.40 44.14 -24.62
N MET A 215 -15.51 42.85 -24.30
CA MET A 215 -15.89 41.82 -25.26
C MET A 215 -17.32 42.03 -25.77
N LEU A 216 -18.28 42.27 -24.87
CA LEU A 216 -19.67 42.50 -25.24
C LEU A 216 -19.80 43.75 -26.13
N ARG A 217 -19.09 44.84 -25.80
CA ARG A 217 -19.03 46.04 -26.67
C ARG A 217 -18.47 45.74 -28.06
N SER A 218 -17.42 44.93 -28.16
CA SER A 218 -16.86 44.53 -29.47
C SER A 218 -17.81 43.66 -30.30
N LEU A 219 -18.81 43.04 -29.66
CA LEU A 219 -19.85 42.25 -30.32
C LEU A 219 -21.16 43.03 -30.52
N HIS A 220 -21.17 44.32 -30.16
CA HIS A 220 -22.37 45.17 -30.09
C HIS A 220 -23.48 44.59 -29.21
N LEU A 221 -23.12 43.82 -28.17
CA LEU A 221 -24.05 43.16 -27.26
C LEU A 221 -24.19 43.93 -25.93
N GLN A 222 -25.40 43.89 -25.37
CA GLN A 222 -25.75 44.30 -24.00
C GLN A 222 -25.98 43.07 -23.12
N LYS A 223 -25.75 43.19 -21.80
CA LYS A 223 -26.01 42.12 -20.81
C LYS A 223 -27.48 41.77 -20.60
N SER A 224 -28.39 42.65 -21.05
CA SER A 224 -29.83 42.46 -20.92
C SER A 224 -30.31 41.33 -21.82
N LEU A 225 -30.80 40.23 -21.23
CA LEU A 225 -31.31 39.06 -21.95
C LEU A 225 -32.61 39.37 -22.72
N SER A 226 -33.42 40.30 -22.22
CA SER A 226 -34.70 40.70 -22.85
C SER A 226 -34.51 41.52 -24.12
N SER A 227 -33.29 41.97 -24.42
CA SER A 227 -32.98 42.76 -25.60
C SER A 227 -32.87 41.92 -26.90
N TYR A 228 -32.99 40.60 -26.83
CA TYR A 228 -32.81 39.71 -27.98
C TYR A 228 -33.98 38.75 -28.17
N ASN A 229 -34.66 38.85 -29.31
CA ASN A 229 -35.89 38.12 -29.59
C ASN A 229 -35.72 36.59 -29.54
N TYR A 230 -34.57 36.05 -29.95
CA TYR A 230 -34.36 34.59 -29.94
C TYR A 230 -34.17 33.97 -28.56
N ILE A 231 -33.93 34.76 -27.50
CA ILE A 231 -33.70 34.24 -26.15
C ILE A 231 -34.56 34.90 -25.07
N HIS A 232 -35.36 35.91 -25.41
CA HIS A 232 -36.16 36.70 -24.47
C HIS A 232 -37.13 35.85 -23.63
N VAL A 233 -37.71 34.79 -24.22
CA VAL A 233 -38.64 33.86 -23.54
C VAL A 233 -37.97 33.24 -22.31
N GLY A 234 -36.67 32.93 -22.41
CA GLY A 234 -35.90 32.33 -21.33
C GLY A 234 -35.28 33.34 -20.35
N ALA A 235 -35.40 34.64 -20.59
CA ALA A 235 -34.67 35.68 -19.85
C ALA A 235 -35.06 35.78 -18.37
N GLN A 236 -36.32 35.50 -18.02
CA GLN A 236 -36.83 35.61 -16.65
C GLN A 236 -36.75 34.30 -15.85
N LEU A 237 -36.27 33.22 -16.48
CA LEU A 237 -36.24 31.90 -15.87
C LEU A 237 -35.03 31.73 -14.95
N LYS A 238 -35.28 31.44 -13.67
CA LYS A 238 -34.22 31.00 -12.75
C LYS A 238 -33.66 29.65 -13.21
N SER A 239 -32.36 29.59 -13.47
CA SER A 239 -31.62 28.36 -13.73
C SER A 239 -30.82 27.97 -12.48
N SER A 240 -30.62 26.67 -12.24
CA SER A 240 -29.67 26.19 -11.24
C SER A 240 -28.20 26.40 -11.67
N ILE A 241 -27.98 26.69 -12.95
CA ILE A 241 -26.66 26.89 -13.56
C ILE A 241 -26.23 28.35 -13.42
N ASN A 242 -25.00 28.57 -12.95
CA ASN A 242 -24.38 29.89 -12.94
C ASN A 242 -23.70 30.17 -14.28
N ASP A 243 -24.45 30.79 -15.22
CA ASP A 243 -23.97 31.02 -16.59
C ASP A 243 -22.65 31.83 -16.66
N ALA A 244 -22.41 32.76 -15.72
CA ALA A 244 -21.17 33.55 -15.67
C ALA A 244 -19.95 32.73 -15.22
N ALA A 245 -20.14 31.80 -14.29
CA ALA A 245 -19.08 30.88 -13.87
C ALA A 245 -18.79 29.84 -14.97
N GLU A 246 -19.85 29.27 -15.56
CA GLU A 246 -19.72 28.30 -16.65
C GLU A 246 -19.05 28.89 -17.90
N PHE A 247 -19.31 30.16 -18.23
CA PHE A 247 -18.61 30.84 -19.32
C PHE A 247 -17.08 30.78 -19.17
N LYS A 248 -16.56 30.99 -17.95
CA LYS A 248 -15.12 30.89 -17.67
C LYS A 248 -14.63 29.46 -17.85
N VAL A 249 -15.39 28.47 -17.34
CA VAL A 249 -15.06 27.05 -17.48
C VAL A 249 -15.00 26.64 -18.94
N VAL A 250 -15.95 27.08 -19.77
CA VAL A 250 -16.01 26.81 -21.21
C VAL A 250 -14.86 27.49 -21.95
N ALA A 251 -14.57 28.75 -21.65
CA ALA A 251 -13.46 29.48 -22.25
C ALA A 251 -12.10 28.81 -21.93
N ASP A 252 -11.91 28.38 -20.68
CA ASP A 252 -10.70 27.64 -20.27
C ASP A 252 -10.64 26.25 -20.90
N ALA A 253 -11.79 25.57 -21.04
CA ALA A 253 -11.87 24.28 -21.74
C ALA A 253 -11.47 24.40 -23.21
N MET A 254 -11.97 25.42 -23.94
CA MET A 254 -11.59 25.68 -25.33
C MET A 254 -10.08 25.89 -25.48
N LYS A 255 -9.45 26.66 -24.57
CA LYS A 255 -7.99 26.84 -24.56
C LYS A 255 -7.22 25.54 -24.33
N VAL A 256 -7.65 24.73 -23.35
CA VAL A 256 -7.01 23.45 -23.00
C VAL A 256 -7.13 22.42 -24.12
N ILE A 257 -8.27 22.40 -24.82
CA ILE A 257 -8.47 21.52 -25.98
C ILE A 257 -7.53 21.92 -27.11
N GLY A 258 -7.31 23.23 -27.34
CA GLY A 258 -6.37 23.73 -28.34
C GLY A 258 -6.99 24.64 -29.40
N PHE A 259 -8.14 25.25 -29.09
CA PHE A 259 -8.72 26.32 -29.90
C PHE A 259 -7.81 27.56 -29.84
N GLN A 260 -7.56 28.17 -31.00
CA GLN A 260 -6.80 29.40 -31.11
C GLN A 260 -7.62 30.60 -30.61
N PRO A 261 -6.99 31.67 -30.09
CA PRO A 261 -7.70 32.87 -29.65
C PRO A 261 -8.62 33.47 -30.73
N GLU A 262 -8.19 33.44 -32.00
CA GLU A 262 -8.95 33.94 -33.15
C GLU A 262 -10.15 33.04 -33.48
N GLU A 263 -9.98 31.73 -33.31
CA GLU A 263 -11.06 30.74 -33.43
C GLU A 263 -12.14 31.01 -32.36
N ILE A 264 -11.74 31.17 -31.09
CA ILE A 264 -12.65 31.45 -29.98
C ILE A 264 -13.39 32.78 -30.19
N GLN A 265 -12.69 33.82 -30.65
CA GLN A 265 -13.33 35.10 -31.00
C GLN A 265 -14.36 34.93 -32.11
N THR A 266 -14.07 34.10 -33.13
CA THR A 266 -15.02 33.83 -34.21
C THR A 266 -16.27 33.12 -33.71
N VAL A 267 -16.13 32.16 -32.78
CA VAL A 267 -17.27 31.50 -32.12
C VAL A 267 -18.18 32.54 -31.45
N TYR A 268 -17.61 33.49 -30.70
CA TYR A 268 -18.40 34.54 -30.04
C TYR A 268 -19.01 35.54 -31.03
N LYS A 269 -18.32 35.87 -32.12
CA LYS A 269 -18.86 36.69 -33.22
C LYS A 269 -20.08 36.04 -33.87
N ILE A 270 -20.04 34.73 -34.09
CA ILE A 270 -21.17 33.97 -34.63
C ILE A 270 -22.38 34.03 -33.67
N LEU A 271 -22.17 33.79 -32.38
CA LEU A 271 -23.25 33.88 -31.38
C LEU A 271 -23.86 35.29 -31.35
N GLY A 272 -23.02 36.33 -31.38
CA GLY A 272 -23.48 37.71 -31.47
C GLY A 272 -24.27 38.00 -32.74
N ALA A 273 -23.80 37.51 -33.89
CA ALA A 273 -24.50 37.68 -35.17
C ALA A 273 -25.89 37.01 -35.16
N ILE A 274 -26.02 35.82 -34.54
CA ILE A 274 -27.31 35.14 -34.40
C ILE A 274 -28.28 35.94 -33.51
N LEU A 275 -27.80 36.50 -32.40
CA LEU A 275 -28.62 37.34 -31.52
C LEU A 275 -29.12 38.61 -32.23
N HIS A 276 -28.26 39.25 -33.03
CA HIS A 276 -28.63 40.41 -33.83
C HIS A 276 -29.55 40.06 -34.99
N LEU A 277 -29.36 38.90 -35.64
CA LEU A 277 -30.27 38.39 -36.68
C LEU A 277 -31.70 38.28 -36.14
N GLY A 278 -31.91 37.79 -34.92
CA GLY A 278 -33.25 37.68 -34.33
C GLY A 278 -33.96 39.03 -34.10
N ASN A 279 -33.20 40.11 -34.01
CA ASN A 279 -33.75 41.46 -33.84
C ASN A 279 -34.05 42.16 -35.17
N LEU A 280 -33.64 41.58 -36.30
CA LEU A 280 -33.88 42.14 -37.62
C LEU A 280 -35.34 41.96 -38.01
N LYS A 281 -36.01 43.06 -38.37
CA LYS A 281 -37.39 43.11 -38.82
C LYS A 281 -37.46 43.58 -40.27
N PHE A 282 -38.40 43.01 -41.00
CA PHE A 282 -38.71 43.40 -42.37
C PHE A 282 -40.01 44.21 -42.36
N VAL A 283 -40.05 45.28 -43.13
CA VAL A 283 -41.21 46.14 -43.33
C VAL A 283 -41.51 46.16 -44.82
N VAL A 284 -42.78 46.21 -45.18
CA VAL A 284 -43.19 46.26 -46.59
C VAL A 284 -43.42 47.70 -47.00
N ASP A 285 -42.78 48.13 -48.08
CA ASP A 285 -43.08 49.39 -48.79
C ASP A 285 -43.66 49.03 -50.16
N GLY A 286 -44.98 49.16 -50.33
CA GLY A 286 -45.71 48.64 -51.49
C GLY A 286 -45.73 47.11 -51.54
N ASP A 287 -45.03 46.52 -52.53
CA ASP A 287 -44.81 45.06 -52.68
C ASP A 287 -43.35 44.64 -52.38
N VAL A 288 -42.53 45.58 -51.90
CA VAL A 288 -41.07 45.40 -51.73
C VAL A 288 -40.75 45.24 -50.24
N PRO A 289 -40.16 44.12 -49.80
CA PRO A 289 -39.66 44.03 -48.43
C PRO A 289 -38.38 44.86 -48.27
N LEU A 290 -38.36 45.69 -47.24
CA LEU A 290 -37.23 46.49 -46.79
C LEU A 290 -36.84 46.09 -45.36
N ILE A 291 -35.59 46.35 -44.98
CA ILE A 291 -35.10 46.10 -43.62
C ILE A 291 -35.33 47.36 -42.78
N GLU A 292 -36.04 47.23 -41.65
CA GLU A 292 -36.38 48.38 -40.78
C GLU A 292 -35.15 49.13 -40.26
N ASN A 293 -34.11 48.37 -39.89
CA ASN A 293 -32.91 48.90 -39.26
C ASN A 293 -31.64 48.42 -39.98
N GLY A 294 -31.20 49.20 -40.98
CA GLY A 294 -29.96 48.93 -41.74
C GLY A 294 -28.69 48.90 -40.88
N ARG A 295 -28.68 49.52 -39.70
CA ARG A 295 -27.53 49.47 -38.78
C ARG A 295 -27.29 48.04 -38.28
N LEU A 296 -28.35 47.26 -38.03
CA LEU A 296 -28.21 45.85 -37.64
C LEU A 296 -27.56 45.02 -38.75
N VAL A 297 -27.87 45.30 -40.01
CA VAL A 297 -27.25 44.63 -41.17
C VAL A 297 -25.74 44.90 -41.20
N SER A 298 -25.34 46.15 -40.95
CA SER A 298 -23.92 46.53 -40.87
C SER A 298 -23.19 45.82 -39.72
N ILE A 299 -23.84 45.70 -38.55
CA ILE A 299 -23.30 44.96 -37.40
C ILE A 299 -23.15 43.47 -37.74
N ILE A 300 -24.16 42.85 -38.36
CA ILE A 300 -24.11 41.44 -38.77
C ILE A 300 -22.99 41.22 -39.79
N ALA A 301 -22.85 42.12 -40.77
CA ALA A 301 -21.78 42.08 -41.76
C ALA A 301 -20.39 42.18 -41.11
N GLU A 302 -20.21 43.08 -40.14
CA GLU A 302 -18.96 43.21 -39.37
C GLU A 302 -18.62 41.91 -38.62
N LEU A 303 -19.58 41.36 -37.87
CA LEU A 303 -19.38 40.14 -37.07
C LEU A 303 -19.09 38.91 -37.95
N LEU A 304 -19.77 38.79 -39.09
CA LEU A 304 -19.55 37.70 -40.06
C LEU A 304 -18.38 37.98 -41.01
N SER A 305 -17.73 39.15 -40.90
CA SER A 305 -16.62 39.56 -41.76
C SER A 305 -16.97 39.49 -43.25
N THR A 306 -18.15 39.98 -43.60
CA THR A 306 -18.71 40.06 -44.95
C THR A 306 -19.04 41.51 -45.31
N LYS A 307 -19.36 41.78 -46.58
CA LYS A 307 -19.79 43.12 -47.04
C LYS A 307 -21.28 43.33 -46.75
N THR A 308 -21.66 44.52 -46.26
CA THR A 308 -23.05 44.87 -45.92
C THR A 308 -24.02 44.63 -47.08
N ASP A 309 -23.68 45.10 -48.29
CA ASP A 309 -24.51 44.95 -49.49
C ASP A 309 -24.81 43.48 -49.83
N MET A 310 -23.86 42.58 -49.54
CA MET A 310 -24.02 41.15 -49.80
C MET A 310 -24.93 40.48 -48.76
N VAL A 311 -24.89 40.95 -47.51
CA VAL A 311 -25.81 40.47 -46.46
C VAL A 311 -27.22 40.92 -46.76
N GLU A 312 -27.40 42.19 -47.13
CA GLU A 312 -28.69 42.74 -47.53
C GLU A 312 -29.25 42.02 -48.76
N LYS A 313 -28.42 41.81 -49.80
CA LYS A 313 -28.81 41.04 -50.98
C LYS A 313 -29.27 39.63 -50.61
N ALA A 314 -28.53 38.92 -49.76
CA ALA A 314 -28.89 37.56 -49.36
C ALA A 314 -30.17 37.48 -48.51
N LEU A 315 -30.53 38.54 -47.78
CA LEU A 315 -31.75 38.61 -46.97
C LEU A 315 -32.98 38.98 -47.80
N LEU A 316 -32.82 39.81 -48.85
CA LEU A 316 -33.92 40.37 -49.63
C LEU A 316 -34.12 39.71 -51.00
N TYR A 317 -33.11 39.00 -51.52
CA TYR A 317 -33.15 38.39 -52.84
C TYR A 317 -32.64 36.95 -52.82
N ARG A 318 -33.20 36.15 -53.72
CA ARG A 318 -32.76 34.79 -54.03
C ARG A 318 -32.29 34.70 -55.46
N THR A 319 -31.06 34.23 -55.64
CA THR A 319 -30.51 33.98 -56.97
C THR A 319 -31.04 32.64 -57.49
N VAL A 320 -31.83 32.64 -58.57
CA VAL A 320 -32.39 31.43 -59.19
C VAL A 320 -31.82 31.23 -60.60
N ALA A 321 -31.30 30.03 -60.88
CA ALA A 321 -30.93 29.64 -62.24
C ALA A 321 -32.15 29.04 -62.97
N THR A 322 -32.51 29.64 -64.11
CA THR A 322 -33.55 29.13 -65.00
C THR A 322 -32.89 28.74 -66.32
N GLY A 323 -32.46 27.49 -66.44
CA GLY A 323 -31.67 27.04 -67.61
C GLY A 323 -30.24 27.56 -67.55
N ARG A 324 -29.84 28.42 -68.51
CA ARG A 324 -28.51 29.05 -68.55
C ARG A 324 -28.46 30.44 -67.91
N ASP A 325 -29.62 31.05 -67.63
CA ASP A 325 -29.71 32.41 -67.11
C ASP A 325 -29.88 32.42 -65.58
N VAL A 326 -29.25 33.41 -64.95
CA VAL A 326 -29.26 33.63 -63.50
C VAL A 326 -30.08 34.88 -63.22
N ILE A 327 -31.20 34.74 -62.51
CA ILE A 327 -32.13 35.83 -62.21
C ILE A 327 -32.24 36.01 -60.70
N ASP A 328 -32.17 37.24 -60.21
CA ASP A 328 -32.41 37.57 -58.80
C ASP A 328 -33.92 37.76 -58.58
N LYS A 329 -34.54 36.80 -57.90
CA LYS A 329 -35.94 36.90 -57.46
C LYS A 329 -35.98 37.60 -56.12
N GLN A 330 -36.75 38.68 -56.02
CA GLN A 330 -36.99 39.35 -54.74
C GLN A 330 -37.86 38.50 -53.81
N HIS A 331 -37.53 38.51 -52.52
CA HIS A 331 -38.30 37.84 -51.49
C HIS A 331 -39.61 38.57 -51.18
N THR A 332 -40.56 37.86 -50.57
CA THR A 332 -41.65 38.47 -49.82
C THR A 332 -41.22 38.68 -48.37
N GLU A 333 -41.98 39.46 -47.57
CA GLU A 333 -41.71 39.61 -46.13
C GLU A 333 -41.62 38.26 -45.39
N GLN A 334 -42.51 37.32 -45.75
CA GLN A 334 -42.54 35.97 -45.19
C GLN A 334 -41.32 35.15 -45.64
N GLU A 335 -40.94 35.21 -46.92
CA GLU A 335 -39.74 34.52 -47.43
C GLU A 335 -38.46 35.08 -46.79
N ALA A 336 -38.37 36.40 -46.59
CA ALA A 336 -37.24 37.06 -45.95
C ALA A 336 -37.13 36.69 -44.46
N SER A 337 -38.26 36.68 -43.74
CA SER A 337 -38.33 36.24 -42.33
C SER A 337 -37.95 34.77 -42.18
N TYR A 338 -38.46 33.90 -43.07
CA TYR A 338 -38.06 32.50 -43.13
C TYR A 338 -36.56 32.34 -43.44
N GLY A 339 -36.04 33.11 -44.40
CA GLY A 339 -34.62 33.12 -44.77
C GLY A 339 -33.72 33.49 -43.60
N ARG A 340 -34.07 34.56 -42.85
CA ARG A 340 -33.37 34.99 -41.62
C ARG A 340 -33.32 33.87 -40.58
N ASP A 341 -34.45 33.23 -40.31
CA ASP A 341 -34.56 32.18 -39.29
C ASP A 341 -33.84 30.89 -39.73
N ALA A 342 -33.97 30.52 -41.00
CA ALA A 342 -33.23 29.40 -41.60
C ALA A 342 -31.73 29.63 -41.53
N PHE A 343 -31.27 30.86 -41.82
CA PHE A 343 -29.87 31.23 -41.73
C PHE A 343 -29.34 31.18 -40.29
N ALA A 344 -30.08 31.71 -39.32
CA ALA A 344 -29.69 31.65 -37.90
C ALA A 344 -29.54 30.20 -37.42
N LYS A 345 -30.50 29.32 -37.74
CA LYS A 345 -30.43 27.88 -37.42
C LYS A 345 -29.23 27.21 -38.08
N ALA A 346 -29.01 27.47 -39.36
CA ALA A 346 -27.95 26.82 -40.13
C ALA A 346 -26.55 27.27 -39.71
N ILE A 347 -26.35 28.56 -39.40
CA ILE A 347 -25.07 29.04 -38.86
C ILE A 347 -24.76 28.37 -37.52
N TYR A 348 -25.75 28.26 -36.63
CA TYR A 348 -25.54 27.63 -35.33
C TYR A 348 -25.21 26.13 -35.48
N GLU A 349 -25.93 25.42 -36.34
CA GLU A 349 -25.67 24.01 -36.64
C GLU A 349 -24.26 23.82 -37.22
N ARG A 350 -23.84 24.67 -38.17
CA ARG A 350 -22.49 24.62 -38.75
C ARG A 350 -21.40 24.95 -37.74
N LEU A 351 -21.65 25.91 -36.85
CA LEU A 351 -20.76 26.20 -35.74
C LEU A 351 -20.60 24.97 -34.83
N PHE A 352 -21.70 24.33 -34.46
CA PHE A 352 -21.66 23.15 -33.60
C PHE A 352 -20.91 21.99 -34.27
N CYS A 353 -21.22 21.68 -35.53
CA CYS A 353 -20.50 20.65 -36.28
C CYS A 353 -19.00 20.97 -36.43
N TRP A 354 -18.65 22.24 -36.67
CA TRP A 354 -17.25 22.66 -36.75
C TRP A 354 -16.53 22.54 -35.40
N ILE A 355 -17.18 22.86 -34.28
CA ILE A 355 -16.63 22.65 -32.93
C ILE A 355 -16.32 21.15 -32.74
N VAL A 356 -17.24 20.26 -33.12
CA VAL A 356 -17.04 18.80 -33.05
C VAL A 356 -15.87 18.37 -33.94
N SER A 357 -15.82 18.80 -35.20
CA SER A 357 -14.71 18.51 -36.11
C SER A 357 -13.37 19.01 -35.56
N ARG A 358 -13.32 20.23 -35.02
CA ARG A 358 -12.11 20.80 -34.44
C ARG A 358 -11.63 20.02 -33.22
N ILE A 359 -12.56 19.53 -32.40
CA ILE A 359 -12.25 18.63 -31.28
C ILE A 359 -11.68 17.30 -31.82
N ASN A 360 -12.29 16.73 -32.87
CA ASN A 360 -11.82 15.48 -33.49
C ASN A 360 -10.42 15.64 -34.08
N ASP A 361 -10.11 16.73 -34.80
CA ASP A 361 -8.78 16.99 -35.41
C ASP A 361 -7.62 16.99 -34.39
N ILE A 362 -7.94 17.24 -33.12
CA ILE A 362 -6.99 17.31 -32.01
C ILE A 362 -6.89 15.95 -31.28
N ILE A 363 -8.02 15.23 -31.15
CA ILE A 363 -8.11 13.94 -30.45
C ILE A 363 -7.72 12.77 -31.37
N GLU A 364 -7.80 12.96 -32.70
CA GLU A 364 -7.46 11.96 -33.69
C GLU A 364 -5.97 11.60 -33.66
N VAL A 365 -5.68 10.31 -33.83
CA VAL A 365 -4.33 9.76 -33.77
C VAL A 365 -3.59 10.09 -35.07
N LYS A 366 -2.78 11.14 -35.06
CA LYS A 366 -1.89 11.48 -36.19
C LYS A 366 -0.76 10.45 -36.24
N ASN A 367 -0.67 9.69 -37.34
CA ASN A 367 0.36 8.69 -37.65
C ASN A 367 0.16 7.27 -37.07
N SER A 368 -1.06 6.72 -37.07
CA SER A 368 -1.23 5.28 -36.79
C SER A 368 -0.90 4.44 -38.03
N ASP A 369 0.35 4.03 -38.17
CA ASP A 369 0.72 2.97 -39.12
C ASP A 369 0.26 1.62 -38.57
N THR A 370 -0.75 1.02 -39.20
CA THR A 370 -1.33 -0.28 -38.80
C THR A 370 -0.31 -1.42 -38.87
N THR A 371 0.77 -1.26 -39.65
CA THR A 371 1.85 -2.25 -39.75
C THR A 371 2.81 -2.20 -38.56
N ILE A 372 2.97 -1.05 -37.91
CA ILE A 372 3.90 -0.82 -36.79
C ILE A 372 3.19 -0.94 -35.44
N HIS A 373 1.93 -0.51 -35.34
CA HIS A 373 1.23 -0.34 -34.07
C HIS A 373 0.19 -1.42 -33.73
N GLY A 374 -0.09 -2.35 -34.65
CA GLY A 374 -1.08 -3.41 -34.48
C GLY A 374 -2.53 -2.94 -34.68
N LYS A 375 -3.49 -3.85 -34.54
CA LYS A 375 -4.92 -3.52 -34.68
C LYS A 375 -5.37 -2.72 -33.46
N ASN A 376 -5.73 -1.45 -33.68
CA ASN A 376 -6.38 -0.62 -32.66
C ASN A 376 -7.76 -1.20 -32.32
N THR A 377 -8.09 -1.19 -31.05
CA THR A 377 -9.41 -1.57 -30.55
C THR A 377 -10.14 -0.36 -30.00
N VAL A 378 -11.47 -0.40 -29.99
CA VAL A 378 -12.30 0.74 -29.65
C VAL A 378 -13.24 0.44 -28.48
N ILE A 379 -13.39 1.41 -27.58
CA ILE A 379 -14.52 1.47 -26.65
C ILE A 379 -15.40 2.64 -27.06
N GLY A 380 -16.58 2.34 -27.60
CA GLY A 380 -17.60 3.33 -27.93
C GLY A 380 -18.48 3.64 -26.72
N VAL A 381 -18.82 4.91 -26.49
CA VAL A 381 -19.77 5.34 -25.46
C VAL A 381 -20.87 6.14 -26.12
N LEU A 382 -22.09 5.62 -26.08
CA LEU A 382 -23.28 6.27 -26.64
C LEU A 382 -24.06 6.98 -25.52
N ASP A 383 -24.15 8.31 -25.62
CA ASP A 383 -25.01 9.18 -24.82
C ASP A 383 -26.00 9.88 -25.76
N ILE A 384 -27.19 9.32 -25.90
CA ILE A 384 -28.26 9.87 -26.72
C ILE A 384 -29.31 10.57 -25.86
N TYR A 385 -30.08 11.48 -26.45
CA TYR A 385 -31.27 12.05 -25.82
C TYR A 385 -32.25 10.94 -25.42
N GLY A 386 -32.98 11.17 -24.33
CA GLY A 386 -33.98 10.21 -23.85
C GLY A 386 -35.24 10.25 -24.70
N PHE A 387 -36.10 9.25 -24.53
CA PHE A 387 -37.48 9.30 -25.04
C PHE A 387 -38.21 10.54 -24.48
N GLU A 388 -38.94 11.27 -25.32
CA GLU A 388 -39.63 12.51 -24.96
C GLU A 388 -41.12 12.45 -25.28
N ILE A 389 -41.94 12.76 -24.27
CA ILE A 389 -43.39 12.90 -24.40
C ILE A 389 -43.74 14.23 -23.76
N PHE A 390 -44.01 15.25 -24.57
CA PHE A 390 -44.45 16.57 -24.12
C PHE A 390 -45.94 16.76 -24.41
N ASP A 391 -46.50 17.84 -23.88
CA ASP A 391 -47.90 18.21 -24.14
C ASP A 391 -48.13 18.54 -25.62
N ASN A 392 -47.09 19.05 -26.31
CA ASN A 392 -47.11 19.29 -27.75
C ASN A 392 -45.83 18.71 -28.39
N ASN A 393 -45.93 17.54 -29.02
CA ASN A 393 -44.80 16.90 -29.70
C ASN A 393 -44.77 17.29 -31.18
N SER A 394 -43.61 17.68 -31.67
CA SER A 394 -43.42 18.05 -33.08
C SER A 394 -42.44 17.12 -33.79
N PHE A 395 -41.97 17.52 -34.98
CA PHE A 395 -41.05 16.77 -35.82
C PHE A 395 -39.78 16.33 -35.07
N GLU A 396 -39.25 17.19 -34.19
CA GLU A 396 -38.05 16.90 -33.41
C GLU A 396 -38.27 15.73 -32.44
N GLN A 397 -39.38 15.73 -31.70
CA GLN A 397 -39.75 14.62 -30.81
C GLN A 397 -39.99 13.34 -31.62
N PHE A 398 -40.58 13.44 -32.81
CA PHE A 398 -40.77 12.29 -33.69
C PHE A 398 -39.44 11.63 -34.08
N CYS A 399 -38.42 12.42 -34.50
CA CYS A 399 -37.08 11.91 -34.78
C CYS A 399 -36.41 11.31 -33.53
N ILE A 400 -36.53 12.00 -32.38
CA ILE A 400 -35.96 11.56 -31.10
C ILE A 400 -36.52 10.20 -30.67
N ASN A 401 -37.85 10.04 -30.74
CA ASN A 401 -38.54 8.82 -30.33
C ASN A 401 -38.29 7.68 -31.31
N TYR A 402 -38.22 7.94 -32.62
CA TYR A 402 -37.80 6.95 -33.62
C TYR A 402 -36.38 6.43 -33.38
N CYS A 403 -35.43 7.30 -33.00
CA CYS A 403 -34.08 6.85 -32.62
C CYS A 403 -34.09 5.91 -31.41
N ASN A 404 -34.84 6.26 -30.37
CA ASN A 404 -34.98 5.42 -29.18
C ASN A 404 -35.64 4.06 -29.52
N GLU A 405 -36.66 4.05 -30.37
CA GLU A 405 -37.31 2.83 -30.87
C GLU A 405 -36.31 1.92 -31.59
N LYS A 406 -35.48 2.49 -32.48
CA LYS A 406 -34.49 1.74 -33.25
C LYS A 406 -33.36 1.17 -32.37
N LEU A 407 -32.90 1.93 -31.38
CA LEU A 407 -31.89 1.46 -30.42
C LEU A 407 -32.46 0.39 -29.47
N GLN A 408 -33.74 0.48 -29.10
CA GLN A 408 -34.39 -0.56 -28.32
C GLN A 408 -34.54 -1.85 -29.14
N GLN A 409 -34.89 -1.75 -30.42
CA GLN A 409 -34.90 -2.90 -31.33
C GLN A 409 -33.52 -3.57 -31.42
N LEU A 410 -32.45 -2.78 -31.58
CA LEU A 410 -31.08 -3.29 -31.59
C LEU A 410 -30.73 -4.00 -30.28
N PHE A 411 -31.12 -3.44 -29.13
CA PHE A 411 -30.92 -4.06 -27.82
C PHE A 411 -31.61 -5.43 -27.74
N ILE A 412 -32.89 -5.49 -28.09
CA ILE A 412 -33.69 -6.72 -28.08
C ILE A 412 -33.02 -7.75 -28.98
N GLN A 413 -32.68 -7.37 -30.22
CA GLN A 413 -32.02 -8.25 -31.17
C GLN A 413 -30.67 -8.76 -30.64
N LEU A 414 -29.78 -7.89 -30.15
CA LEU A 414 -28.46 -8.31 -29.71
C LEU A 414 -28.51 -9.15 -28.43
N VAL A 415 -29.31 -8.77 -27.43
CA VAL A 415 -29.38 -9.51 -26.16
C VAL A 415 -30.06 -10.86 -26.36
N LEU A 416 -31.19 -10.92 -27.06
CA LEU A 416 -31.92 -12.18 -27.23
C LEU A 416 -31.24 -13.12 -28.22
N LYS A 417 -30.84 -12.61 -29.38
CA LYS A 417 -30.24 -13.45 -30.43
C LYS A 417 -28.91 -14.04 -29.96
N GLN A 418 -28.05 -13.23 -29.31
CA GLN A 418 -26.78 -13.74 -28.78
C GLN A 418 -26.98 -14.79 -27.68
N GLU A 419 -27.97 -14.61 -26.79
CA GLU A 419 -28.29 -15.64 -25.78
C GLU A 419 -28.76 -16.95 -26.42
N GLN A 420 -29.64 -16.87 -27.42
CA GLN A 420 -30.11 -18.03 -28.15
C GLN A 420 -28.99 -18.76 -28.90
N GLU A 421 -28.16 -18.01 -29.63
CA GLU A 421 -27.00 -18.56 -30.36
C GLU A 421 -25.99 -19.21 -29.41
N GLU A 422 -25.76 -18.63 -28.23
CA GLU A 422 -24.86 -19.19 -27.23
C GLU A 422 -25.39 -20.51 -26.68
N TYR A 423 -26.70 -20.62 -26.43
CA TYR A 423 -27.29 -21.86 -25.90
C TYR A 423 -27.28 -22.95 -26.96
N GLN A 424 -27.55 -22.61 -28.23
CA GLN A 424 -27.41 -23.53 -29.35
C GLN A 424 -25.95 -24.00 -29.50
N ARG A 425 -24.99 -23.07 -29.42
CA ARG A 425 -23.55 -23.39 -29.50
C ARG A 425 -23.12 -24.36 -28.40
N GLU A 426 -23.58 -24.11 -27.18
CA GLU A 426 -23.29 -24.91 -25.99
C GLU A 426 -24.15 -26.18 -25.85
N GLY A 427 -25.16 -26.37 -26.70
CA GLY A 427 -26.03 -27.55 -26.72
C GLY A 427 -27.05 -27.57 -25.57
N ILE A 428 -27.47 -26.40 -25.10
CA ILE A 428 -28.42 -26.22 -23.99
C ILE A 428 -29.85 -26.10 -24.54
N PRO A 429 -30.84 -26.85 -24.01
CA PRO A 429 -32.23 -26.74 -24.46
C PRO A 429 -32.80 -25.36 -24.13
N TRP A 430 -33.25 -24.64 -25.16
CA TRP A 430 -33.84 -23.30 -25.04
C TRP A 430 -35.36 -23.37 -24.98
N LYS A 431 -35.96 -22.59 -24.07
CA LYS A 431 -37.40 -22.34 -24.03
C LYS A 431 -37.69 -21.03 -24.74
N HIS A 432 -38.58 -21.03 -25.73
CA HIS A 432 -39.02 -19.80 -26.39
C HIS A 432 -39.63 -18.84 -25.36
N ILE A 433 -39.21 -17.57 -25.41
CA ILE A 433 -39.71 -16.50 -24.56
C ILE A 433 -40.36 -15.50 -25.48
N ASP A 434 -41.64 -15.24 -25.25
CA ASP A 434 -42.36 -14.22 -26.02
C ASP A 434 -41.88 -12.83 -25.58
N TYR A 435 -41.53 -12.01 -26.57
CA TYR A 435 -41.14 -10.62 -26.37
C TYR A 435 -41.79 -9.75 -27.45
N PHE A 436 -41.98 -8.47 -27.15
CA PHE A 436 -42.50 -7.52 -28.12
C PHE A 436 -41.40 -7.15 -29.12
N ASN A 437 -41.65 -7.34 -30.42
CA ASN A 437 -40.69 -7.01 -31.47
C ASN A 437 -40.97 -5.59 -32.00
N ASN A 438 -40.11 -4.65 -31.63
CA ASN A 438 -40.24 -3.23 -32.00
C ASN A 438 -40.06 -2.98 -33.50
N GLN A 439 -39.60 -3.97 -34.28
CA GLN A 439 -39.43 -3.83 -35.73
C GLN A 439 -40.70 -3.33 -36.42
N ILE A 440 -41.89 -3.71 -35.95
CA ILE A 440 -43.17 -3.26 -36.52
C ILE A 440 -43.37 -1.74 -36.41
N ILE A 441 -42.85 -1.11 -35.35
CA ILE A 441 -42.92 0.34 -35.14
C ILE A 441 -41.81 1.03 -35.92
N VAL A 442 -40.61 0.43 -35.99
CA VAL A 442 -39.50 0.92 -36.81
C VAL A 442 -39.91 0.94 -38.29
N ASP A 443 -40.52 -0.13 -38.80
CA ASP A 443 -41.01 -0.24 -40.17
C ASP A 443 -42.10 0.79 -40.48
N LEU A 444 -43.04 1.03 -39.55
CA LEU A 444 -44.05 2.10 -39.68
C LEU A 444 -43.41 3.46 -39.99
N VAL A 445 -42.25 3.74 -39.37
CA VAL A 445 -41.55 5.03 -39.55
C VAL A 445 -40.66 5.03 -40.79
N GLU A 446 -39.81 4.01 -40.96
CA GLU A 446 -38.67 4.05 -41.89
C GLU A 446 -38.83 3.22 -43.17
N GLN A 447 -39.87 2.37 -43.26
CA GLN A 447 -40.03 1.46 -44.39
C GLN A 447 -39.99 2.20 -45.72
N GLN A 448 -39.17 1.70 -46.64
CA GLN A 448 -38.97 2.32 -47.93
C GLN A 448 -40.30 2.39 -48.71
N HIS A 449 -40.62 3.57 -49.24
CA HIS A 449 -41.84 3.89 -50.00
C HIS A 449 -43.19 3.80 -49.25
N LYS A 450 -43.21 3.34 -47.99
CA LYS A 450 -44.47 3.15 -47.22
C LYS A 450 -44.48 3.82 -45.85
N GLY A 451 -43.32 3.98 -45.21
CA GLY A 451 -43.23 4.53 -43.86
C GLY A 451 -43.52 6.04 -43.82
N ILE A 452 -43.74 6.55 -42.60
CA ILE A 452 -44.04 7.97 -42.35
C ILE A 452 -42.99 8.90 -43.00
N ILE A 453 -41.70 8.56 -42.90
CA ILE A 453 -40.61 9.37 -43.50
C ILE A 453 -40.73 9.41 -45.02
N ALA A 454 -41.05 8.29 -45.67
CA ALA A 454 -41.20 8.26 -47.12
C ALA A 454 -42.40 9.10 -47.59
N ILE A 455 -43.52 9.03 -46.86
CA ILE A 455 -44.72 9.84 -47.15
C ILE A 455 -44.42 11.33 -46.95
N LEU A 456 -43.65 11.68 -45.91
CA LEU A 456 -43.24 13.06 -45.64
C LEU A 456 -42.29 13.59 -46.71
N ASP A 457 -41.37 12.76 -47.21
CA ASP A 457 -40.47 13.11 -48.29
C ASP A 457 -41.22 13.32 -49.61
N ASP A 458 -42.19 12.46 -49.94
CA ASP A 458 -43.07 12.63 -51.10
C ASP A 458 -43.84 13.96 -51.02
N ALA A 459 -44.38 14.29 -49.83
CA ALA A 459 -45.08 15.56 -49.59
C ALA A 459 -44.16 16.78 -49.76
N CYS A 460 -42.87 16.66 -49.39
CA CYS A 460 -41.87 17.71 -49.58
C CYS A 460 -41.44 17.88 -51.05
N MET A 461 -41.52 16.81 -51.86
CA MET A 461 -41.00 16.76 -53.23
C MET A 461 -42.02 17.21 -54.29
N ASN A 462 -43.32 17.15 -53.99
CA ASN A 462 -44.39 17.57 -54.89
C ASN A 462 -44.27 19.06 -55.29
N VAL A 463 -44.52 19.34 -56.57
CA VAL A 463 -44.40 20.69 -57.16
C VAL A 463 -45.62 21.58 -56.85
N GLY A 464 -46.75 20.98 -56.45
CA GLY A 464 -47.95 21.69 -55.99
C GLY A 464 -47.85 22.19 -54.55
N LYS A 465 -48.74 23.10 -54.14
CA LYS A 465 -48.89 23.53 -52.74
C LYS A 465 -49.46 22.37 -51.90
N VAL A 466 -48.58 21.56 -51.32
CA VAL A 466 -48.96 20.54 -50.33
C VAL A 466 -48.88 21.16 -48.93
N THR A 467 -49.97 21.08 -48.17
CA THR A 467 -50.04 21.56 -46.78
C THR A 467 -49.84 20.42 -45.79
N ASP A 468 -49.60 20.74 -44.51
CA ASP A 468 -49.42 19.73 -43.45
C ASP A 468 -50.70 18.89 -43.25
N GLU A 469 -51.89 19.46 -43.47
CA GLU A 469 -53.16 18.72 -43.41
C GLU A 469 -53.23 17.66 -44.52
N MET A 470 -52.83 18.01 -45.75
CA MET A 470 -52.76 17.05 -46.86
C MET A 470 -51.77 15.92 -46.59
N PHE A 471 -50.67 16.22 -45.88
CA PHE A 471 -49.74 15.19 -45.41
C PHE A 471 -50.41 14.25 -44.39
N LEU A 472 -51.16 14.78 -43.42
CA LEU A 472 -51.92 13.97 -42.47
C LEU A 472 -52.99 13.10 -43.15
N GLU A 473 -53.66 13.61 -44.17
CA GLU A 473 -54.61 12.82 -44.96
C GLU A 473 -53.92 11.66 -45.71
N ALA A 474 -52.73 11.90 -46.26
CA ALA A 474 -51.92 10.86 -46.89
C ALA A 474 -51.50 9.77 -45.87
N LEU A 475 -51.12 10.17 -44.65
CA LEU A 475 -50.84 9.22 -43.55
C LEU A 475 -52.09 8.40 -43.21
N ASN A 476 -53.25 9.04 -43.05
CA ASN A 476 -54.51 8.37 -42.74
C ASN A 476 -54.91 7.34 -43.81
N SER A 477 -54.73 7.69 -45.09
CA SER A 477 -55.03 6.80 -46.21
C SER A 477 -54.09 5.59 -46.29
N LYS A 478 -52.77 5.83 -46.18
CA LYS A 478 -51.75 4.78 -46.36
C LYS A 478 -51.53 3.92 -45.11
N LEU A 479 -51.61 4.51 -43.91
CA LEU A 479 -51.23 3.88 -42.64
C LEU A 479 -52.41 3.63 -41.69
N GLY A 480 -53.64 4.05 -42.03
CA GLY A 480 -54.79 3.98 -41.12
C GLY A 480 -55.22 2.58 -40.66
N LYS A 481 -54.75 1.51 -41.33
CA LYS A 481 -54.97 0.12 -40.91
C LYS A 481 -53.87 -0.42 -39.98
N HIS A 482 -52.79 0.32 -39.77
CA HIS A 482 -51.66 -0.14 -38.99
C HIS A 482 -51.97 -0.08 -37.50
N GLY A 483 -51.73 -1.18 -36.76
CA GLY A 483 -52.06 -1.25 -35.33
C GLY A 483 -51.44 -0.14 -34.49
N HIS A 484 -50.22 0.31 -34.82
CA HIS A 484 -49.52 1.35 -34.06
C HIS A 484 -49.78 2.79 -34.51
N PHE A 485 -50.67 3.02 -35.47
CA PHE A 485 -50.99 4.36 -35.98
C PHE A 485 -52.47 4.69 -35.72
N SER A 486 -52.76 5.89 -35.22
CA SER A 486 -54.12 6.41 -35.13
C SER A 486 -54.17 7.92 -35.34
N SER A 487 -55.35 8.43 -35.66
CA SER A 487 -55.63 9.86 -35.80
C SER A 487 -57.09 10.12 -35.46
N ARG A 488 -57.45 11.40 -35.29
CA ARG A 488 -58.83 11.81 -34.99
C ARG A 488 -59.83 11.35 -36.06
N LYS A 489 -59.42 11.29 -37.34
CA LYS A 489 -60.26 10.84 -38.47
C LYS A 489 -60.53 9.34 -38.43
N LEU A 490 -59.59 8.55 -37.91
CA LEU A 490 -59.72 7.10 -37.78
C LEU A 490 -60.47 6.68 -36.50
N CYS A 491 -60.38 7.50 -35.44
CA CYS A 491 -61.05 7.27 -34.16
C CYS A 491 -61.82 8.51 -33.71
N ALA A 492 -63.02 8.71 -34.27
CA ALA A 492 -63.90 9.85 -33.98
C ALA A 492 -64.39 9.94 -32.52
N SER A 493 -64.19 8.90 -31.70
CA SER A 493 -64.47 8.91 -30.26
C SER A 493 -63.35 9.48 -29.39
N ASP A 494 -62.09 9.50 -29.87
CA ASP A 494 -60.94 9.96 -29.10
C ASP A 494 -60.79 11.49 -29.14
N LYS A 495 -61.39 12.19 -28.16
CA LYS A 495 -61.39 13.66 -28.07
C LYS A 495 -60.03 14.26 -27.68
N ILE A 496 -59.03 13.42 -27.37
CA ILE A 496 -57.68 13.88 -27.00
C ILE A 496 -56.92 14.37 -28.25
N LEU A 497 -57.24 13.83 -29.43
CA LEU A 497 -56.61 14.22 -30.70
C LEU A 497 -57.36 15.39 -31.34
N GLU A 498 -56.65 16.44 -31.75
CA GLU A 498 -57.26 17.51 -32.54
C GLU A 498 -57.50 17.06 -34.00
N PHE A 499 -58.63 17.47 -34.57
CA PHE A 499 -59.02 17.13 -35.94
C PHE A 499 -58.10 17.82 -36.96
N ASP A 500 -57.70 17.09 -38.01
CA ASP A 500 -56.78 17.53 -39.07
C ASP A 500 -55.42 18.10 -38.61
N ARG A 501 -55.06 17.91 -37.34
CA ARG A 501 -53.81 18.40 -36.76
C ARG A 501 -52.93 17.29 -36.17
N ASP A 502 -53.53 16.32 -35.50
CA ASP A 502 -52.77 15.37 -34.69
C ASP A 502 -52.83 13.93 -35.22
N PHE A 503 -51.70 13.23 -35.12
CA PHE A 503 -51.61 11.78 -35.24
C PHE A 503 -50.93 11.18 -34.02
N ARG A 504 -51.20 9.91 -33.74
CA ARG A 504 -50.63 9.18 -32.62
C ARG A 504 -49.87 7.95 -33.10
N ILE A 505 -48.69 7.76 -32.52
CA ILE A 505 -47.93 6.51 -32.66
C ILE A 505 -47.92 5.81 -31.30
N ARG A 506 -48.25 4.53 -31.31
CA ARG A 506 -48.10 3.66 -30.13
C ARG A 506 -46.67 3.13 -30.09
N HIS A 507 -45.79 3.85 -29.41
CA HIS A 507 -44.38 3.47 -29.23
C HIS A 507 -44.23 2.40 -28.16
N TYR A 508 -43.04 1.80 -28.06
CA TYR A 508 -42.71 0.92 -26.93
C TYR A 508 -42.81 1.61 -25.56
N ALA A 509 -42.69 2.94 -25.54
CA ALA A 509 -42.74 3.76 -24.34
C ALA A 509 -44.08 4.42 -24.04
N GLY A 510 -45.12 4.02 -24.78
CA GLY A 510 -46.46 4.55 -24.63
C GLY A 510 -46.92 5.34 -25.86
N ASP A 511 -48.13 5.84 -25.75
CA ASP A 511 -48.80 6.57 -26.81
C ASP A 511 -48.26 8.01 -26.88
N VAL A 512 -47.77 8.41 -28.06
CA VAL A 512 -47.28 9.78 -28.29
C VAL A 512 -48.11 10.45 -29.37
N VAL A 513 -48.65 11.62 -29.03
CA VAL A 513 -49.43 12.47 -29.94
C VAL A 513 -48.51 13.52 -30.56
N TYR A 514 -48.44 13.54 -31.89
CA TYR A 514 -47.64 14.47 -32.68
C TYR A 514 -48.54 15.41 -33.48
N SER A 515 -48.23 16.71 -33.44
CA SER A 515 -48.90 17.75 -34.23
C SER A 515 -48.21 17.89 -35.58
N VAL A 516 -48.93 17.68 -36.70
CA VAL A 516 -48.35 17.80 -38.06
C VAL A 516 -47.95 19.22 -38.44
N VAL A 517 -48.40 20.23 -37.70
CA VAL A 517 -48.09 21.64 -37.98
C VAL A 517 -46.58 21.87 -38.07
N GLY A 518 -46.15 22.35 -39.23
CA GLY A 518 -44.76 22.64 -39.57
C GLY A 518 -43.90 21.41 -39.90
N PHE A 519 -44.46 20.20 -40.04
CA PHE A 519 -43.68 19.01 -40.36
C PHE A 519 -43.01 19.12 -41.74
N ILE A 520 -43.73 19.58 -42.76
CA ILE A 520 -43.17 19.73 -44.11
C ILE A 520 -42.03 20.76 -44.13
N ASP A 521 -42.24 21.92 -43.49
CA ASP A 521 -41.25 22.99 -43.48
C ASP A 521 -39.99 22.62 -42.71
N LYS A 522 -40.16 21.92 -41.58
CA LYS A 522 -39.04 21.38 -40.79
C LYS A 522 -38.29 20.29 -41.53
N ASN A 523 -38.98 19.48 -42.34
CA ASN A 523 -38.34 18.40 -43.12
C ASN A 523 -37.62 18.91 -44.39
N LYS A 524 -38.18 19.93 -45.05
CA LYS A 524 -37.54 20.59 -46.20
C LYS A 524 -36.21 21.23 -45.82
N ASP A 525 -36.16 21.85 -44.64
CA ASP A 525 -34.95 22.43 -44.05
C ASP A 525 -34.14 23.28 -45.05
N THR A 526 -34.84 24.04 -45.89
CA THR A 526 -34.25 24.71 -47.04
C THR A 526 -33.51 25.96 -46.63
N LEU A 527 -32.18 25.94 -46.73
CA LEU A 527 -31.36 27.15 -46.71
C LEU A 527 -31.07 27.61 -48.14
N PHE A 528 -31.36 28.88 -48.43
CA PHE A 528 -31.05 29.49 -49.73
C PHE A 528 -29.55 29.47 -50.02
N GLN A 529 -29.19 29.25 -51.30
CA GLN A 529 -27.79 29.13 -51.71
C GLN A 529 -27.01 30.45 -51.51
N ASP A 530 -27.71 31.58 -51.56
CA ASP A 530 -27.15 32.92 -51.34
C ASP A 530 -26.47 33.04 -49.99
N PHE A 531 -27.08 32.51 -48.92
CA PHE A 531 -26.47 32.47 -47.58
C PHE A 531 -25.20 31.61 -47.53
N LYS A 532 -25.19 30.46 -48.21
CA LYS A 532 -24.00 29.58 -48.27
C LYS A 532 -22.84 30.28 -48.96
N ARG A 533 -23.11 31.03 -50.03
CA ARG A 533 -22.10 31.82 -50.74
C ARG A 533 -21.62 33.02 -49.95
N LEU A 534 -22.53 33.72 -49.28
CA LEU A 534 -22.20 34.84 -48.40
C LEU A 534 -21.15 34.40 -47.37
N MET A 535 -21.36 33.25 -46.75
CA MET A 535 -20.45 32.73 -45.73
C MET A 535 -19.12 32.21 -46.31
N TYR A 536 -19.14 31.53 -47.46
CA TYR A 536 -17.91 31.08 -48.14
C TYR A 536 -17.01 32.25 -48.58
N ASN A 537 -17.61 33.41 -48.90
CA ASN A 537 -16.90 34.62 -49.29
C ASN A 537 -16.53 35.54 -48.11
N SER A 538 -16.75 35.10 -46.86
CA SER A 538 -16.25 35.81 -45.68
C SER A 538 -14.72 35.91 -45.71
N SER A 539 -14.18 37.03 -45.22
CA SER A 539 -12.73 37.17 -45.02
C SER A 539 -12.21 36.36 -43.82
N ASN A 540 -13.11 35.86 -42.96
CA ASN A 540 -12.75 35.00 -41.85
C ASN A 540 -12.57 33.53 -42.33
N PRO A 541 -11.38 32.93 -42.16
CA PRO A 541 -11.09 31.58 -42.65
C PRO A 541 -11.94 30.50 -41.97
N VAL A 542 -12.28 30.68 -40.69
CA VAL A 542 -13.12 29.73 -39.94
C VAL A 542 -14.53 29.69 -40.53
N LEU A 543 -15.12 30.86 -40.79
CA LEU A 543 -16.43 30.95 -41.44
C LEU A 543 -16.39 30.37 -42.85
N LYS A 544 -15.38 30.70 -43.66
CA LYS A 544 -15.24 30.14 -45.00
C LYS A 544 -15.19 28.61 -45.00
N ASN A 545 -14.44 28.01 -44.07
CA ASN A 545 -14.29 26.56 -43.97
C ASN A 545 -15.56 25.84 -43.50
N MET A 546 -16.47 26.51 -42.77
CA MET A 546 -17.76 25.94 -42.37
C MET A 546 -18.74 25.73 -43.54
N TRP A 547 -18.52 26.41 -44.68
CA TRP A 547 -19.46 26.49 -45.81
C TRP A 547 -18.83 26.14 -47.17
N PRO A 548 -18.19 24.96 -47.32
CA PRO A 548 -17.49 24.59 -48.57
C PRO A 548 -18.42 24.53 -49.79
N GLU A 549 -19.69 24.20 -49.60
CA GLU A 549 -20.70 24.15 -50.66
C GLU A 549 -21.02 25.51 -51.30
N GLY A 550 -20.60 26.62 -50.67
CA GLY A 550 -20.70 27.95 -51.27
C GLY A 550 -19.82 28.12 -52.51
N LYS A 551 -18.81 27.25 -52.71
CA LYS A 551 -17.94 27.25 -53.91
C LYS A 551 -18.65 26.79 -55.18
N LEU A 552 -19.71 25.97 -55.05
CA LEU A 552 -20.36 25.31 -56.19
C LEU A 552 -21.06 26.33 -57.12
N SER A 553 -20.98 26.07 -58.42
CA SER A 553 -21.64 26.88 -59.46
C SER A 553 -23.16 26.87 -59.27
N ILE A 554 -23.83 27.99 -59.58
CA ILE A 554 -25.30 28.11 -59.53
C ILE A 554 -25.98 26.98 -60.32
N THR A 555 -25.37 26.54 -61.42
CA THR A 555 -25.92 25.55 -62.35
C THR A 555 -25.80 24.10 -61.87
N GLU A 556 -24.77 23.75 -61.09
CA GLU A 556 -24.52 22.38 -60.58
C GLU A 556 -25.35 22.05 -59.33
N VAL A 557 -25.84 23.07 -58.62
CA VAL A 557 -26.50 22.97 -57.30
C VAL A 557 -28.00 22.66 -57.40
N THR A 558 -28.52 22.40 -58.60
CA THR A 558 -29.96 22.14 -58.84
C THR A 558 -30.44 20.75 -58.40
N LYS A 559 -29.55 19.83 -57.99
CA LYS A 559 -29.98 18.61 -57.29
C LYS A 559 -30.57 18.99 -55.92
N ARG A 560 -31.88 18.77 -55.77
CA ARG A 560 -32.60 19.03 -54.51
C ARG A 560 -31.92 18.27 -53.36
N PRO A 561 -31.62 18.94 -52.23
CA PRO A 561 -30.98 18.30 -51.10
C PRO A 561 -31.88 17.20 -50.51
N LEU A 562 -31.25 16.22 -49.85
CA LEU A 562 -31.99 15.24 -49.05
C LEU A 562 -32.74 15.96 -47.92
N THR A 563 -33.92 15.46 -47.58
CA THR A 563 -34.73 15.98 -46.48
C THR A 563 -34.08 15.69 -45.12
N ALA A 564 -34.44 16.48 -44.11
CA ALA A 564 -33.91 16.33 -42.76
C ALA A 564 -34.19 14.93 -42.18
N ALA A 565 -35.40 14.40 -42.39
CA ALA A 565 -35.78 13.07 -41.92
C ALA A 565 -34.96 11.95 -42.60
N THR A 566 -34.68 12.05 -43.90
CA THR A 566 -33.86 11.05 -44.59
C THR A 566 -32.39 11.14 -44.20
N LEU A 567 -31.82 12.32 -44.02
CA LEU A 567 -30.47 12.48 -43.47
C LEU A 567 -30.35 11.88 -42.08
N PHE A 568 -31.37 12.11 -41.24
CA PHE A 568 -31.43 11.54 -39.90
C PHE A 568 -31.53 10.02 -39.92
N LYS A 569 -32.46 9.46 -40.71
CA LYS A 569 -32.61 8.00 -40.92
C LYS A 569 -31.28 7.35 -41.34
N ASN A 570 -30.59 7.93 -42.33
CA ASN A 570 -29.30 7.41 -42.81
C ASN A 570 -28.23 7.44 -41.71
N SER A 571 -28.20 8.52 -40.90
CA SER A 571 -27.29 8.64 -39.76
C SER A 571 -27.59 7.59 -38.67
N MET A 572 -28.87 7.27 -38.44
CA MET A 572 -29.29 6.23 -37.49
C MET A 572 -28.97 4.83 -37.98
N ILE A 573 -29.11 4.54 -39.28
CA ILE A 573 -28.66 3.27 -39.87
C ILE A 573 -27.15 3.10 -39.64
N ALA A 574 -26.35 4.12 -39.99
CA ALA A 574 -24.90 4.08 -39.79
C ALA A 574 -24.50 3.90 -38.32
N LEU A 575 -25.22 4.53 -37.37
CA LEU A 575 -25.01 4.33 -35.94
C LEU A 575 -25.31 2.88 -35.52
N VAL A 576 -26.45 2.33 -35.94
CA VAL A 576 -26.85 0.96 -35.61
C VAL A 576 -25.88 -0.06 -36.16
N ASP A 577 -25.44 0.09 -37.41
CA ASP A 577 -24.44 -0.79 -38.03
C ASP A 577 -23.11 -0.74 -37.27
N ASN A 578 -22.68 0.46 -36.87
CA ASN A 578 -21.50 0.64 -36.04
C ASN A 578 -21.64 -0.06 -34.68
N LEU A 579 -22.77 0.12 -33.98
CA LEU A 579 -23.01 -0.54 -32.69
C LEU A 579 -23.11 -2.06 -32.81
N ALA A 580 -23.75 -2.57 -33.87
CA ALA A 580 -23.90 -4.01 -34.12
C ALA A 580 -22.56 -4.71 -34.39
N SER A 581 -21.54 -3.99 -34.86
CA SER A 581 -20.19 -4.50 -35.07
C SER A 581 -19.37 -4.66 -33.77
N LYS A 582 -19.85 -4.10 -32.65
CA LYS A 582 -19.15 -4.06 -31.36
C LYS A 582 -19.85 -4.93 -30.31
N GLU A 583 -19.11 -5.37 -29.29
CA GLU A 583 -19.66 -6.10 -28.13
C GLU A 583 -20.37 -5.11 -27.18
N PRO A 584 -21.70 -5.22 -26.97
CA PRO A 584 -22.46 -4.18 -26.29
C PRO A 584 -22.57 -4.40 -24.78
N TYR A 585 -22.55 -3.29 -24.05
CA TYR A 585 -22.83 -3.19 -22.62
C TYR A 585 -23.88 -2.11 -22.40
N TYR A 586 -24.79 -2.30 -21.43
CA TYR A 586 -25.97 -1.42 -21.30
C TYR A 586 -26.08 -0.80 -19.90
N VAL A 587 -26.40 0.50 -19.89
CA VAL A 587 -26.77 1.26 -18.69
C VAL A 587 -28.17 1.84 -18.89
N ARG A 588 -29.10 1.50 -18.00
CA ARG A 588 -30.50 1.93 -18.02
C ARG A 588 -30.74 2.89 -16.87
N CYS A 589 -30.82 4.18 -17.17
CA CYS A 589 -31.00 5.25 -16.21
C CYS A 589 -32.49 5.49 -15.91
N ILE A 590 -32.85 5.63 -14.63
CA ILE A 590 -34.21 5.90 -14.14
C ILE A 590 -34.23 7.21 -13.36
N LYS A 591 -35.22 8.05 -13.66
CA LYS A 591 -35.52 9.29 -12.94
C LYS A 591 -36.52 9.02 -11.80
N PRO A 592 -36.16 9.21 -10.51
CA PRO A 592 -37.03 8.82 -9.41
C PRO A 592 -38.22 9.77 -9.17
N ASN A 593 -38.13 11.03 -9.60
CA ASN A 593 -39.20 12.04 -9.45
C ASN A 593 -38.91 13.28 -10.30
N ASP A 594 -39.94 14.11 -10.57
CA ASP A 594 -39.79 15.40 -11.27
C ASP A 594 -39.38 16.57 -10.40
N LYS A 595 -39.57 16.45 -9.09
CA LYS A 595 -39.28 17.50 -8.11
C LYS A 595 -37.77 17.65 -7.85
N LYS A 596 -36.93 16.88 -8.53
CA LYS A 596 -35.46 16.83 -8.38
C LYS A 596 -35.04 16.60 -6.92
N SER A 597 -35.84 15.85 -6.16
CA SER A 597 -35.63 15.60 -4.74
C SER A 597 -34.85 14.31 -4.52
N PRO A 598 -33.83 14.28 -3.64
CA PRO A 598 -33.09 13.06 -3.31
C PRO A 598 -33.86 12.10 -2.39
N GLN A 599 -35.02 12.50 -1.85
CA GLN A 599 -35.81 11.70 -0.90
C GLN A 599 -37.07 11.09 -1.53
N ILE A 600 -37.55 11.64 -2.64
CA ILE A 600 -38.83 11.25 -3.24
C ILE A 600 -38.59 10.12 -4.25
N PHE A 601 -39.37 9.06 -4.13
CA PHE A 601 -39.48 8.01 -5.13
C PHE A 601 -40.95 7.91 -5.58
N ASP A 602 -41.20 8.32 -6.81
CA ASP A 602 -42.51 8.27 -7.46
C ASP A 602 -42.73 6.90 -8.09
N ASP A 603 -43.58 6.09 -7.47
CA ASP A 603 -43.81 4.71 -7.90
C ASP A 603 -44.42 4.62 -9.30
N GLU A 604 -45.34 5.50 -9.64
CA GLU A 604 -46.04 5.47 -10.93
C GLU A 604 -45.08 5.86 -12.05
N ARG A 605 -44.31 6.93 -11.82
CA ARG A 605 -43.31 7.40 -12.79
C ARG A 605 -42.17 6.40 -12.98
N CYS A 606 -41.66 5.80 -11.91
CA CYS A 606 -40.64 4.76 -12.01
C CYS A 606 -41.20 3.50 -12.67
N ARG A 607 -42.46 3.13 -12.40
CA ARG A 607 -43.12 1.97 -13.04
C ARG A 607 -43.20 2.16 -14.55
N HIS A 608 -43.68 3.32 -15.00
CA HIS A 608 -43.73 3.65 -16.43
C HIS A 608 -42.35 3.52 -17.08
N GLN A 609 -41.29 3.98 -16.41
CA GLN A 609 -39.91 3.85 -16.89
C GLN A 609 -39.41 2.40 -16.96
N VAL A 610 -39.77 1.57 -15.97
CA VAL A 610 -39.42 0.14 -15.96
C VAL A 610 -40.10 -0.59 -17.13
N GLU A 611 -41.37 -0.27 -17.39
CA GLU A 611 -42.15 -0.83 -18.51
C GLU A 611 -41.52 -0.46 -19.84
N TYR A 612 -41.33 0.83 -20.13
CA TYR A 612 -40.82 1.19 -21.44
C TYR A 612 -39.37 0.82 -21.64
N LEU A 613 -38.50 0.91 -20.63
CA LEU A 613 -37.12 0.46 -20.81
C LEU A 613 -37.04 -1.07 -21.04
N GLY A 614 -38.15 -1.80 -20.91
CA GLY A 614 -38.24 -3.24 -21.09
C GLY A 614 -37.44 -3.97 -20.03
N LEU A 615 -37.34 -3.40 -18.81
CA LEU A 615 -36.48 -3.97 -17.77
C LEU A 615 -37.05 -5.27 -17.24
N LEU A 616 -38.38 -5.37 -17.11
CA LEU A 616 -39.03 -6.59 -16.64
C LEU A 616 -38.89 -7.71 -17.67
N GLU A 617 -39.07 -7.40 -18.95
CA GLU A 617 -38.86 -8.30 -20.08
C GLU A 617 -37.41 -8.77 -20.13
N ASN A 618 -36.45 -7.86 -19.95
CA ASN A 618 -35.03 -8.21 -19.88
C ASN A 618 -34.75 -9.18 -18.72
N VAL A 619 -35.34 -8.97 -17.53
CA VAL A 619 -35.25 -9.93 -16.43
C VAL A 619 -35.87 -11.27 -16.81
N ARG A 620 -37.06 -11.30 -17.43
CA ARG A 620 -37.71 -12.54 -17.89
C ARG A 620 -36.83 -13.31 -18.86
N VAL A 621 -36.24 -12.61 -19.83
CA VAL A 621 -35.33 -13.19 -20.83
C VAL A 621 -34.09 -13.79 -20.17
N ARG A 622 -33.46 -13.04 -19.27
CA ARG A 622 -32.26 -13.49 -18.56
C ARG A 622 -32.56 -14.63 -17.58
N ARG A 623 -33.75 -14.65 -16.96
CA ARG A 623 -34.14 -15.66 -15.97
C ARG A 623 -34.68 -16.95 -16.56
N ALA A 624 -35.43 -16.91 -17.68
CA ALA A 624 -35.93 -18.14 -18.30
C ALA A 624 -34.80 -18.94 -18.98
N GLY A 625 -33.66 -18.29 -19.21
CA GLY A 625 -32.39 -18.96 -19.45
C GLY A 625 -31.71 -19.40 -18.15
N PHE A 626 -30.40 -19.25 -18.08
CA PHE A 626 -29.59 -19.54 -16.89
C PHE A 626 -29.04 -18.23 -16.34
N ALA A 627 -29.32 -17.97 -15.05
CA ALA A 627 -28.92 -16.73 -14.38
C ALA A 627 -27.40 -16.50 -14.38
N PHE A 628 -26.60 -17.56 -14.36
CA PHE A 628 -25.14 -17.46 -14.35
C PHE A 628 -24.49 -18.50 -15.27
N ARG A 629 -23.40 -18.11 -15.94
CA ARG A 629 -22.59 -19.02 -16.74
C ARG A 629 -21.11 -18.74 -16.61
N GLN A 630 -20.29 -19.79 -16.58
CA GLN A 630 -18.83 -19.67 -16.46
C GLN A 630 -18.13 -20.87 -17.09
N THR A 631 -16.93 -20.68 -17.62
CA THR A 631 -16.10 -21.79 -18.11
C THR A 631 -15.72 -22.73 -16.97
N TYR A 632 -15.62 -24.03 -17.27
CA TYR A 632 -15.36 -25.04 -16.24
C TYR A 632 -14.07 -24.77 -15.46
N GLU A 633 -12.98 -24.43 -16.16
CA GLU A 633 -11.68 -24.07 -15.58
C GLU A 633 -11.80 -22.96 -14.52
N LYS A 634 -12.45 -21.84 -14.87
CA LYS A 634 -12.62 -20.69 -13.97
C LYS A 634 -13.53 -21.01 -12.80
N PHE A 635 -14.60 -21.76 -13.05
CA PHE A 635 -15.52 -22.20 -12.01
C PHE A 635 -14.80 -23.08 -10.98
N LEU A 636 -13.96 -24.01 -11.44
CA LEU A 636 -13.12 -24.82 -10.55
C LEU A 636 -12.12 -23.99 -9.77
N HIS A 637 -11.35 -23.13 -10.43
CA HIS A 637 -10.38 -22.29 -9.73
C HIS A 637 -11.01 -21.51 -8.58
N ARG A 638 -12.27 -21.08 -8.75
CA ARG A 638 -13.03 -20.33 -7.75
C ARG A 638 -13.58 -21.22 -6.62
N TYR A 639 -14.17 -22.36 -6.96
CA TYR A 639 -14.98 -23.15 -6.03
C TYR A 639 -14.34 -24.47 -5.58
N LYS A 640 -13.18 -24.87 -6.12
CA LYS A 640 -12.54 -26.17 -5.84
C LYS A 640 -12.28 -26.45 -4.36
N MET A 641 -12.19 -25.42 -3.52
CA MET A 641 -12.00 -25.55 -2.07
C MET A 641 -13.24 -26.03 -1.31
N ILE A 642 -14.42 -26.01 -1.94
CA ILE A 642 -15.67 -26.45 -1.30
C ILE A 642 -15.73 -27.97 -1.19
N SER A 643 -15.17 -28.69 -2.17
CA SER A 643 -15.24 -30.15 -2.23
C SER A 643 -13.86 -30.78 -2.06
N GLU A 644 -13.80 -31.81 -1.23
CA GLU A 644 -12.58 -32.61 -1.00
C GLU A 644 -12.10 -33.31 -2.27
N PHE A 645 -13.01 -33.59 -3.22
CA PHE A 645 -12.68 -34.23 -4.50
C PHE A 645 -11.98 -33.29 -5.49
N THR A 646 -12.10 -31.98 -5.29
CA THR A 646 -11.50 -30.97 -6.18
C THR A 646 -10.33 -30.23 -5.53
N TRP A 647 -10.17 -30.35 -4.20
CA TRP A 647 -9.12 -29.67 -3.44
C TRP A 647 -7.91 -30.58 -3.17
N PRO A 648 -6.66 -30.09 -3.34
CA PRO A 648 -6.26 -28.82 -3.93
C PRO A 648 -6.23 -28.87 -5.47
N ASN A 649 -6.10 -30.05 -6.06
CA ASN A 649 -6.17 -30.34 -7.50
C ASN A 649 -7.04 -31.60 -7.69
N HIS A 650 -7.70 -31.77 -8.84
CA HIS A 650 -8.51 -32.96 -9.12
C HIS A 650 -7.80 -33.93 -10.05
N ASP A 651 -8.04 -35.23 -9.85
CA ASP A 651 -7.54 -36.31 -10.72
C ASP A 651 -8.59 -36.74 -11.77
N LEU A 652 -9.67 -35.96 -11.92
CA LEU A 652 -10.77 -36.29 -12.84
C LEU A 652 -10.39 -36.03 -14.31
N PRO A 653 -11.00 -36.76 -15.27
CA PRO A 653 -10.61 -36.73 -16.68
C PRO A 653 -10.75 -35.36 -17.36
N SER A 654 -11.62 -34.49 -16.84
CA SER A 654 -11.77 -33.13 -17.34
C SER A 654 -12.33 -32.20 -16.26
N ASP A 655 -12.10 -30.90 -16.45
CA ASP A 655 -12.67 -29.85 -15.62
C ASP A 655 -14.20 -29.94 -15.54
N LYS A 656 -14.86 -30.32 -16.64
CA LYS A 656 -16.32 -30.51 -16.69
C LYS A 656 -16.79 -31.56 -15.68
N GLU A 657 -16.09 -32.69 -15.60
CA GLU A 657 -16.42 -33.76 -14.64
C GLU A 657 -16.12 -33.36 -13.20
N ALA A 658 -15.04 -32.59 -12.98
CA ALA A 658 -14.75 -32.01 -11.67
C ALA A 658 -15.84 -31.03 -11.20
N VAL A 659 -16.33 -30.17 -12.10
CA VAL A 659 -17.45 -29.27 -11.80
C VAL A 659 -18.72 -30.06 -11.49
N LYS A 660 -19.06 -31.08 -12.29
CA LYS A 660 -20.22 -31.95 -12.02
C LYS A 660 -20.15 -32.58 -10.63
N LYS A 661 -18.98 -33.10 -10.24
CA LYS A 661 -18.80 -33.74 -8.93
C LYS A 661 -18.91 -32.73 -7.78
N LEU A 662 -18.36 -31.53 -7.96
CA LEU A 662 -18.50 -30.43 -7.00
C LEU A 662 -19.96 -30.01 -6.82
N ILE A 663 -20.69 -29.80 -7.92
CA ILE A 663 -22.10 -29.42 -7.87
C ILE A 663 -22.96 -30.50 -7.23
N LYS A 664 -22.70 -31.78 -7.56
CA LYS A 664 -23.37 -32.92 -6.94
C LYS A 664 -23.12 -32.98 -5.43
N HIS A 665 -21.88 -32.74 -5.00
CA HIS A 665 -21.54 -32.66 -3.58
C HIS A 665 -22.29 -31.53 -2.85
N CYS A 666 -22.59 -30.43 -3.54
CA CYS A 666 -23.36 -29.32 -2.98
C CYS A 666 -24.90 -29.49 -3.10
N GLY A 667 -25.38 -30.55 -3.77
CA GLY A 667 -26.81 -30.81 -3.93
C GLY A 667 -27.54 -29.98 -5.00
N PHE A 668 -26.83 -29.31 -5.91
CA PHE A 668 -27.44 -28.42 -6.92
C PHE A 668 -27.53 -29.02 -8.33
N GLN A 669 -27.59 -30.35 -8.44
CA GLN A 669 -27.55 -31.06 -9.72
C GLN A 669 -28.74 -30.75 -10.64
N ASP A 670 -29.92 -30.48 -10.07
CA ASP A 670 -31.16 -30.23 -10.81
C ASP A 670 -31.32 -28.75 -11.23
N ASP A 671 -30.48 -27.88 -10.69
CA ASP A 671 -30.50 -26.43 -10.92
C ASP A 671 -29.39 -25.94 -11.86
N VAL A 672 -28.64 -26.87 -12.46
CA VAL A 672 -27.58 -26.54 -13.41
C VAL A 672 -27.76 -27.29 -14.73
N ALA A 673 -27.24 -26.72 -15.81
CA ALA A 673 -27.03 -27.42 -17.06
C ALA A 673 -25.56 -27.34 -17.49
N TYR A 674 -25.14 -28.38 -18.21
CA TYR A 674 -23.75 -28.59 -18.55
C TYR A 674 -23.55 -28.41 -20.06
N GLY A 675 -23.08 -27.23 -20.44
CA GLY A 675 -22.72 -26.93 -21.82
C GLY A 675 -21.48 -27.68 -22.29
N LYS A 676 -21.05 -27.42 -23.53
CA LYS A 676 -19.79 -27.96 -24.07
C LYS A 676 -18.58 -27.42 -23.31
N THR A 677 -18.51 -26.11 -23.07
CA THR A 677 -17.36 -25.43 -22.45
C THR A 677 -17.66 -24.75 -21.12
N LYS A 678 -18.95 -24.55 -20.80
CA LYS A 678 -19.40 -23.79 -19.63
C LYS A 678 -20.42 -24.54 -18.79
N ILE A 679 -20.41 -24.26 -17.49
CA ILE A 679 -21.55 -24.55 -16.60
C ILE A 679 -22.55 -23.40 -16.68
N PHE A 680 -23.83 -23.76 -16.65
CA PHE A 680 -24.97 -22.85 -16.64
C PHE A 680 -25.78 -23.11 -15.36
N ILE A 681 -25.99 -22.09 -14.54
CA ILE A 681 -26.71 -22.17 -13.27
C ILE A 681 -28.04 -21.45 -13.42
N ARG A 682 -29.14 -22.15 -13.15
CA ARG A 682 -30.50 -21.67 -13.37
C ARG A 682 -30.91 -20.71 -12.26
N THR A 683 -30.83 -21.10 -10.99
CA THR A 683 -31.17 -20.19 -9.89
C THR A 683 -29.96 -19.52 -9.25
N PRO A 684 -30.07 -18.23 -8.96
CA PRO A 684 -29.07 -17.49 -8.18
C PRO A 684 -28.81 -18.00 -6.78
N GLN A 685 -29.80 -18.65 -6.16
CA GLN A 685 -29.67 -19.22 -4.83
C GLN A 685 -28.54 -20.26 -4.76
N THR A 686 -28.40 -21.07 -5.81
CA THR A 686 -27.27 -21.99 -6.00
C THR A 686 -25.93 -21.24 -5.96
N LEU A 687 -25.81 -20.13 -6.70
CA LEU A 687 -24.58 -19.34 -6.75
C LEU A 687 -24.23 -18.72 -5.38
N PHE A 688 -25.22 -18.16 -4.68
CA PHE A 688 -25.00 -17.56 -3.35
C PHE A 688 -24.55 -18.60 -2.33
N THR A 689 -25.18 -19.77 -2.33
CA THR A 689 -24.81 -20.85 -1.41
C THR A 689 -23.38 -21.32 -1.67
N LEU A 690 -22.97 -21.43 -2.93
CA LEU A 690 -21.59 -21.75 -3.30
C LEU A 690 -20.58 -20.69 -2.79
N GLU A 691 -20.90 -19.40 -2.91
CA GLU A 691 -20.05 -18.33 -2.39
C GLU A 691 -19.98 -18.33 -0.85
N GLU A 692 -21.07 -18.64 -0.16
CA GLU A 692 -21.09 -18.76 1.30
C GLU A 692 -20.21 -19.93 1.78
N LEU A 693 -20.37 -21.11 1.17
CA LEU A 693 -19.53 -22.28 1.45
C LEU A 693 -18.04 -21.99 1.19
N ARG A 694 -17.75 -21.28 0.10
CA ARG A 694 -16.39 -20.83 -0.22
C ARG A 694 -15.85 -19.88 0.85
N ALA A 695 -16.64 -18.90 1.30
CA ALA A 695 -16.23 -17.94 2.32
C ALA A 695 -15.87 -18.65 3.64
N GLN A 696 -16.66 -19.65 4.05
CA GLN A 696 -16.36 -20.48 5.22
C GLN A 696 -15.03 -21.24 5.06
N MET A 697 -14.76 -21.80 3.88
CA MET A 697 -13.51 -22.51 3.60
C MET A 697 -12.28 -21.59 3.54
N LEU A 698 -12.42 -20.37 3.04
CA LEU A 698 -11.32 -19.38 3.00
C LEU A 698 -10.80 -19.07 4.40
N VAL A 699 -11.67 -18.91 5.39
CA VAL A 699 -11.26 -18.68 6.79
C VAL A 699 -10.38 -19.82 7.29
N ARG A 700 -10.76 -21.08 7.03
CA ARG A 700 -9.99 -22.26 7.42
C ARG A 700 -8.61 -22.30 6.75
N ILE A 701 -8.54 -22.02 5.45
CA ILE A 701 -7.28 -22.00 4.69
C ILE A 701 -6.35 -20.88 5.20
N VAL A 702 -6.87 -19.69 5.44
CA VAL A 702 -6.08 -18.56 5.96
C VAL A 702 -5.52 -18.87 7.34
N LEU A 703 -6.32 -19.46 8.24
CA LEU A 703 -5.85 -19.88 9.57
C LEU A 703 -4.75 -20.96 9.47
N PHE A 704 -4.88 -21.90 8.54
CA PHE A 704 -3.83 -22.89 8.27
C PHE A 704 -2.53 -22.24 7.80
N LEU A 705 -2.59 -21.33 6.83
CA LEU A 705 -1.41 -20.61 6.34
C LEU A 705 -0.75 -19.77 7.45
N GLN A 706 -1.54 -19.05 8.25
CA GLN A 706 -1.04 -18.29 9.39
C GLN A 706 -0.36 -19.19 10.43
N LYS A 707 -0.96 -20.33 10.76
CA LYS A 707 -0.39 -21.33 11.68
C LYS A 707 0.97 -21.83 11.16
N VAL A 708 1.05 -22.23 9.89
CA VAL A 708 2.28 -22.74 9.28
C VAL A 708 3.36 -21.65 9.25
N TRP A 709 3.01 -20.43 8.83
CA TRP A 709 3.94 -19.30 8.75
C TRP A 709 4.49 -18.89 10.12
N ARG A 710 3.62 -18.70 11.12
CA ARG A 710 4.02 -18.40 12.51
C ARG A 710 4.94 -19.50 13.06
N GLY A 711 4.61 -20.77 12.80
CA GLY A 711 5.46 -21.91 13.17
C GLY A 711 6.83 -21.89 12.48
N THR A 712 6.89 -21.53 11.20
CA THR A 712 8.15 -21.41 10.45
C THR A 712 9.01 -20.27 10.98
N LEU A 713 8.44 -19.09 11.25
CA LEU A 713 9.15 -17.98 11.88
C LEU A 713 9.74 -18.38 13.24
N ALA A 714 8.96 -19.08 14.07
CA ALA A 714 9.44 -19.60 15.36
C ALA A 714 10.60 -20.59 15.21
N ARG A 715 10.50 -21.55 14.27
CA ARG A 715 11.58 -22.50 13.96
C ARG A 715 12.85 -21.81 13.45
N MET A 716 12.72 -20.78 12.60
CA MET A 716 13.85 -19.98 12.13
C MET A 716 14.54 -19.25 13.29
N ARG A 717 13.76 -18.61 14.18
CA ARG A 717 14.29 -17.96 15.39
C ARG A 717 15.01 -18.95 16.29
N TYR A 718 14.45 -20.13 16.51
CA TYR A 718 15.08 -21.19 17.29
C TYR A 718 16.41 -21.65 16.68
N LYS A 719 16.48 -21.88 15.35
CA LYS A 719 17.73 -22.20 14.65
C LYS A 719 18.80 -21.12 14.85
N ARG A 720 18.43 -19.83 14.79
CA ARG A 720 19.34 -18.70 15.08
C ARG A 720 19.85 -18.74 16.52
N THR A 721 18.98 -18.99 17.50
CA THR A 721 19.38 -19.13 18.91
C THR A 721 20.33 -20.32 19.11
N LYS A 722 20.13 -21.43 18.40
CA LYS A 722 21.03 -22.59 18.45
C LYS A 722 22.44 -22.26 17.93
N ALA A 723 22.57 -21.37 16.94
CA ALA A 723 23.88 -20.90 16.47
C ALA A 723 24.66 -20.14 17.57
N ALA A 724 23.97 -19.45 18.48
CA ALA A 724 24.61 -18.78 19.62
C ALA A 724 25.35 -19.78 20.53
N LEU A 725 24.84 -21.00 20.71
CA LEU A 725 25.53 -22.04 21.47
C LEU A 725 26.86 -22.44 20.83
N THR A 726 26.90 -22.53 19.49
CA THR A 726 28.13 -22.77 18.73
C THR A 726 29.11 -21.62 18.90
N ILE A 727 28.66 -20.37 18.77
CA ILE A 727 29.50 -19.18 18.97
C ILE A 727 30.08 -19.15 20.40
N ILE A 728 29.26 -19.38 21.42
CA ILE A 728 29.70 -19.46 22.83
C ILE A 728 30.77 -20.55 23.00
N ARG A 729 30.61 -21.71 22.36
CA ARG A 729 31.60 -22.80 22.41
C ARG A 729 32.94 -22.37 21.82
N TYR A 730 32.95 -21.76 20.64
CA TYR A 730 34.20 -21.28 20.00
C TYR A 730 34.83 -20.12 20.78
N TYR A 731 34.02 -19.18 21.27
CA TYR A 731 34.48 -18.07 22.10
C TYR A 731 35.16 -18.56 23.39
N ARG A 732 34.55 -19.53 24.09
CA ARG A 732 35.15 -20.17 25.27
C ARG A 732 36.50 -20.78 24.94
N ARG A 733 36.62 -21.52 23.83
CA ARG A 733 37.90 -22.10 23.37
C ARG A 733 38.94 -21.03 23.06
N TYR A 734 38.55 -19.96 22.36
CA TYR A 734 39.44 -18.83 22.06
C TYR A 734 39.95 -18.17 23.34
N LYS A 735 39.08 -17.88 24.31
CA LYS A 735 39.47 -17.28 25.60
C LYS A 735 40.47 -18.14 26.36
N VAL A 736 40.26 -19.46 26.40
CA VAL A 736 41.22 -20.41 27.01
C VAL A 736 42.57 -20.36 26.29
N LYS A 737 42.59 -20.46 24.95
CA LYS A 737 43.82 -20.39 24.16
C LYS A 737 44.54 -19.06 24.37
N SER A 738 43.84 -17.94 24.26
CA SER A 738 44.39 -16.58 24.42
C SER A 738 45.05 -16.41 25.80
N TYR A 739 44.40 -16.89 26.87
CA TYR A 739 45.00 -16.88 28.21
C TYR A 739 46.32 -17.67 28.27
N ILE A 740 46.34 -18.90 27.75
CA ILE A 740 47.56 -19.74 27.75
C ILE A 740 48.69 -19.09 26.93
N HIS A 741 48.38 -18.51 25.76
CA HIS A 741 49.37 -17.81 24.95
C HIS A 741 49.93 -16.58 25.69
N GLU A 742 49.08 -15.82 26.39
CA GLU A 742 49.51 -14.67 27.17
C GLU A 742 50.38 -15.06 28.37
N VAL A 743 50.06 -16.16 29.06
CA VAL A 743 50.93 -16.74 30.10
C VAL A 743 52.29 -17.12 29.50
N SER A 744 52.29 -17.87 28.39
CA SER A 744 53.54 -18.27 27.71
C SER A 744 54.39 -17.07 27.29
N ARG A 745 53.75 -16.04 26.73
CA ARG A 745 54.41 -14.79 26.31
C ARG A 745 55.04 -14.04 27.48
N ARG A 746 54.31 -13.84 28.59
CA ARG A 746 54.83 -13.14 29.78
C ARG A 746 55.94 -13.91 30.49
N PHE A 747 55.88 -15.23 30.47
CA PHE A 747 56.84 -16.10 31.13
C PHE A 747 58.00 -16.53 30.22
N HIS A 748 58.06 -15.99 29.00
CA HIS A 748 59.13 -16.24 28.07
C HIS A 748 60.45 -15.64 28.58
N GLY A 749 61.53 -16.43 28.55
CA GLY A 749 62.86 -15.96 28.93
C GLY A 749 63.10 -15.77 30.44
N ILE A 750 62.17 -16.15 31.34
CA ILE A 750 62.34 -15.92 32.79
C ILE A 750 63.60 -16.59 33.37
N LYS A 751 64.06 -17.71 32.79
CA LYS A 751 65.24 -18.44 33.27
C LYS A 751 66.50 -17.57 33.27
N THR A 752 66.63 -16.60 32.37
CA THR A 752 67.80 -15.73 32.24
C THR A 752 67.70 -14.44 33.07
N MET A 753 66.55 -14.16 33.68
CA MET A 753 66.36 -12.98 34.53
C MET A 753 67.04 -13.16 35.91
N ARG A 754 67.63 -12.07 36.43
CA ARG A 754 68.34 -12.08 37.73
C ARG A 754 67.44 -12.41 38.93
N ASP A 755 66.16 -12.07 38.88
CA ASP A 755 65.19 -12.32 39.96
C ASP A 755 64.38 -13.63 39.76
N HIS A 756 64.67 -14.36 38.68
CA HIS A 756 63.91 -15.50 38.17
C HIS A 756 62.40 -15.23 38.06
N GLY A 757 62.03 -14.02 37.63
CA GLY A 757 60.64 -13.67 37.31
C GLY A 757 59.75 -13.38 38.52
N LYS A 758 60.33 -12.93 39.65
CA LYS A 758 59.59 -12.54 40.85
C LYS A 758 58.57 -11.44 40.57
N HIS A 759 58.94 -10.50 39.70
CA HIS A 759 58.15 -9.32 39.39
C HIS A 759 57.21 -9.49 38.20
N VAL A 760 57.18 -10.66 37.55
CA VAL A 760 56.29 -10.91 36.40
C VAL A 760 54.85 -11.08 36.87
N LYS A 761 53.96 -10.21 36.38
CA LYS A 761 52.54 -10.23 36.75
C LYS A 761 51.76 -11.28 35.94
N TRP A 762 51.11 -12.20 36.63
CA TRP A 762 50.21 -13.19 36.02
C TRP A 762 49.02 -12.49 35.32
N PRO A 763 48.61 -12.93 34.11
CA PRO A 763 47.41 -12.42 33.46
C PRO A 763 46.15 -12.87 34.21
N ALA A 764 45.06 -12.10 34.14
CA ALA A 764 43.82 -12.47 34.81
C ALA A 764 43.17 -13.70 34.14
N PRO A 765 42.83 -14.76 34.89
CA PRO A 765 42.29 -15.98 34.32
C PRO A 765 40.79 -15.82 34.01
N PRO A 766 40.28 -16.47 32.96
CA PRO A 766 38.85 -16.78 32.89
C PRO A 766 38.43 -17.59 34.13
N ARG A 767 37.22 -17.35 34.67
CA ARG A 767 36.73 -18.02 35.90
C ARG A 767 36.90 -19.54 35.92
N VAL A 768 36.77 -20.19 34.75
CA VAL A 768 36.91 -21.65 34.60
C VAL A 768 38.35 -22.13 34.83
N LEU A 769 39.35 -21.25 34.67
CA LEU A 769 40.77 -21.57 34.75
C LEU A 769 41.44 -21.15 36.07
N CYS A 770 40.72 -20.59 37.05
CA CYS A 770 41.32 -20.14 38.32
C CYS A 770 42.10 -21.27 39.02
N ARG A 771 41.50 -22.47 39.15
CA ARG A 771 42.18 -23.65 39.73
C ARG A 771 43.43 -24.07 38.95
N PHE A 772 43.40 -23.89 37.63
CA PHE A 772 44.54 -24.23 36.78
C PHE A 772 45.68 -23.22 36.95
N GLU A 773 45.37 -21.92 37.10
CA GLU A 773 46.37 -20.90 37.42
C GLU A 773 47.03 -21.15 38.78
N GLU A 774 46.26 -21.45 39.82
CA GLU A 774 46.79 -21.76 41.16
C GLU A 774 47.83 -22.89 41.11
N ALA A 775 47.54 -23.95 40.34
CA ALA A 775 48.49 -25.05 40.13
C ALA A 775 49.76 -24.61 39.39
N LEU A 776 49.62 -23.80 38.33
CA LEU A 776 50.77 -23.27 37.59
C LEU A 776 51.66 -22.36 38.45
N GLN A 777 51.05 -21.51 39.27
CA GLN A 777 51.77 -20.64 40.20
C GLN A 777 52.57 -21.46 41.23
N ALA A 778 51.99 -22.54 41.76
CA ALA A 778 52.69 -23.45 42.67
C ALA A 778 53.90 -24.13 42.00
N ILE A 779 53.74 -24.59 40.75
CA ILE A 779 54.82 -25.17 39.96
C ILE A 779 55.94 -24.14 39.73
N PHE A 780 55.58 -22.91 39.33
CA PHE A 780 56.52 -21.82 39.13
C PHE A 780 57.34 -21.50 40.39
N ASN A 781 56.66 -21.38 41.54
CA ASN A 781 57.31 -21.08 42.81
C ASN A 781 58.31 -22.17 43.24
N ARG A 782 57.97 -23.45 43.04
CA ARG A 782 58.90 -24.58 43.31
C ARG A 782 60.12 -24.53 42.40
N TRP A 783 59.90 -24.30 41.10
CA TRP A 783 60.99 -24.16 40.13
C TRP A 783 61.92 -22.99 40.51
N ARG A 784 61.35 -21.83 40.85
CA ARG A 784 62.09 -20.64 41.26
C ARG A 784 62.92 -20.88 42.53
N ALA A 785 62.34 -21.53 43.54
CA ALA A 785 63.07 -21.91 44.76
C ALA A 785 64.26 -22.84 44.45
N SER A 786 64.09 -23.80 43.54
CA SER A 786 65.18 -24.67 43.10
C SER A 786 66.32 -23.92 42.41
N GLN A 787 66.02 -22.93 41.55
CA GLN A 787 67.07 -22.11 40.92
C GLN A 787 67.87 -21.32 41.95
N LEU A 788 67.20 -20.73 42.94
CA LEU A 788 67.88 -19.98 44.01
C LEU A 788 68.79 -20.87 44.86
N ILE A 789 68.31 -22.06 45.25
CA ILE A 789 69.12 -23.01 46.05
C ILE A 789 70.38 -23.46 45.29
N LYS A 790 70.30 -23.64 43.96
CA LYS A 790 71.46 -24.02 43.14
C LYS A 790 72.62 -23.01 43.17
N THR A 791 72.34 -21.74 43.47
CA THR A 791 73.36 -20.68 43.52
C THR A 791 74.13 -20.64 44.85
N ILE A 792 73.71 -21.41 45.86
CA ILE A 792 74.34 -21.42 47.19
C ILE A 792 75.51 -22.42 47.19
N PRO A 793 76.72 -22.02 47.64
CA PRO A 793 77.87 -22.93 47.79
C PRO A 793 77.57 -24.12 48.70
N ALA A 794 78.15 -25.28 48.38
CA ALA A 794 77.93 -26.51 49.17
C ALA A 794 78.43 -26.40 50.62
N SER A 795 79.44 -25.57 50.89
CA SER A 795 79.97 -25.29 52.24
C SER A 795 78.95 -24.63 53.16
N ASP A 796 78.07 -23.79 52.59
CA ASP A 796 77.17 -22.92 53.36
C ASP A 796 75.81 -23.58 53.57
N LEU A 797 75.53 -24.64 52.81
CA LEU A 797 74.26 -25.35 52.83
C LEU A 797 73.85 -25.88 54.22
N PRO A 798 74.76 -26.47 55.03
CA PRO A 798 74.44 -26.86 56.41
C PRO A 798 74.01 -25.67 57.28
N GLN A 799 74.69 -24.52 57.14
CA GLN A 799 74.35 -23.31 57.86
C GLN A 799 73.01 -22.73 57.39
N VAL A 800 72.75 -22.71 56.07
CA VAL A 800 71.48 -22.24 55.50
C VAL A 800 70.31 -23.10 55.97
N ARG A 801 70.50 -24.43 56.04
CA ARG A 801 69.48 -25.35 56.59
C ARG A 801 69.23 -25.11 58.07
N ALA A 802 70.27 -24.92 58.86
CA ALA A 802 70.14 -24.58 60.28
C ALA A 802 69.47 -23.21 60.49
N LYS A 803 69.83 -22.19 59.69
CA LYS A 803 69.17 -20.87 59.69
C LYS A 803 67.71 -20.97 59.27
N ALA A 804 67.39 -21.75 58.23
CA ALA A 804 66.01 -22.00 57.82
C ALA A 804 65.19 -22.69 58.92
N ALA A 805 65.77 -23.69 59.59
CA ALA A 805 65.16 -24.37 60.73
C ALA A 805 64.94 -23.43 61.92
N ALA A 806 65.89 -22.54 62.22
CA ALA A 806 65.73 -21.53 63.27
C ALA A 806 64.66 -20.50 62.91
N VAL A 807 64.62 -20.03 61.67
CA VAL A 807 63.59 -19.09 61.19
C VAL A 807 62.21 -19.75 61.24
N GLU A 808 62.09 -21.03 60.88
CA GLU A 808 60.83 -21.76 60.97
C GLU A 808 60.29 -21.82 62.41
N MET A 809 61.17 -21.97 63.40
CA MET A 809 60.76 -22.13 64.81
C MET A 809 60.66 -20.81 65.58
N LEU A 810 61.48 -19.81 65.25
CA LEU A 810 61.65 -18.60 66.09
C LEU A 810 61.18 -17.30 65.40
N LYS A 811 60.89 -17.31 64.09
CA LYS A 811 60.50 -16.09 63.36
C LYS A 811 59.21 -15.50 63.93
N GLY A 812 59.27 -14.23 64.31
CA GLY A 812 58.14 -13.52 64.92
C GLY A 812 57.96 -13.78 66.42
N GLN A 813 58.68 -14.75 67.00
CA GLN A 813 58.60 -15.07 68.44
C GLN A 813 59.78 -14.54 69.25
N ARG A 814 60.94 -14.30 68.61
CA ARG A 814 62.15 -13.73 69.24
C ARG A 814 62.83 -12.72 68.32
N ALA A 815 63.32 -11.62 68.89
CA ALA A 815 63.85 -10.48 68.11
C ALA A 815 65.26 -10.72 67.52
N ASP A 816 66.16 -11.37 68.27
CA ASP A 816 67.53 -11.63 67.82
C ASP A 816 67.83 -13.14 67.69
N LEU A 817 67.99 -13.55 66.44
CA LEU A 817 68.30 -14.92 66.01
C LEU A 817 69.77 -15.09 65.59
N GLY A 818 70.56 -14.01 65.53
CA GLY A 818 71.95 -14.07 65.06
C GLY A 818 72.10 -14.47 63.59
N LEU A 819 71.15 -14.14 62.70
CA LEU A 819 71.16 -14.59 61.30
C LEU A 819 72.25 -13.93 60.43
N GLN A 820 72.68 -12.73 60.78
CA GLN A 820 73.67 -11.96 60.00
C GLN A 820 75.12 -12.42 60.23
N ARG A 821 75.39 -13.17 61.30
CA ARG A 821 76.73 -13.69 61.60
C ARG A 821 76.97 -15.10 61.07
N ALA A 822 78.23 -15.50 61.08
CA ALA A 822 78.64 -16.89 60.91
C ALA A 822 78.26 -17.70 62.16
N TRP A 823 77.84 -18.95 61.96
CA TRP A 823 77.49 -19.88 63.04
C TRP A 823 78.63 -20.89 63.16
N GLU A 824 79.42 -20.81 64.23
CA GLU A 824 80.65 -21.61 64.40
C GLU A 824 80.42 -22.99 65.05
N GLY A 825 79.37 -23.14 65.85
CA GLY A 825 79.01 -24.35 66.58
C GLY A 825 79.91 -24.65 67.79
N ASN A 826 81.23 -24.75 67.62
CA ASN A 826 82.14 -25.27 68.64
C ASN A 826 82.94 -24.19 69.39
N TYR A 827 82.28 -23.38 70.21
CA TYR A 827 82.89 -22.23 70.89
C TYR A 827 83.95 -22.59 71.94
N LEU A 828 83.89 -23.77 72.57
CA LEU A 828 84.91 -24.21 73.54
C LEU A 828 86.26 -24.56 72.89
N ALA A 829 86.28 -24.84 71.59
CA ALA A 829 87.51 -25.07 70.82
C ALA A 829 87.96 -23.81 70.05
N SER A 830 87.15 -22.75 70.06
CA SER A 830 87.41 -21.50 69.34
C SER A 830 88.44 -20.66 70.11
N LYS A 831 89.61 -20.40 69.50
CA LYS A 831 90.69 -19.59 70.09
C LYS A 831 90.28 -18.17 70.50
N PRO A 832 89.43 -17.44 69.74
CA PRO A 832 88.98 -16.09 70.11
C PRO A 832 88.20 -16.05 71.42
N ASP A 833 87.30 -17.01 71.64
CA ASP A 833 86.38 -17.01 72.79
C ASP A 833 87.04 -17.51 74.08
N THR A 834 88.02 -18.42 73.96
CA THR A 834 88.70 -19.04 75.13
C THR A 834 90.21 -19.25 74.90
N PRO A 835 91.02 -18.17 74.90
CA PRO A 835 92.44 -18.25 74.57
C PRO A 835 93.24 -19.12 75.55
N GLN A 836 92.87 -19.14 76.84
CA GLN A 836 93.61 -19.84 77.91
C GLN A 836 93.12 -21.28 78.18
N THR A 837 91.89 -21.66 77.79
CA THR A 837 91.29 -22.96 78.14
C THR A 837 91.01 -23.88 76.95
N SER A 838 91.09 -23.38 75.71
CA SER A 838 90.90 -24.17 74.49
C SER A 838 91.92 -25.32 74.35
N GLY A 839 93.18 -25.08 74.76
CA GLY A 839 94.25 -26.10 74.78
C GLY A 839 93.95 -27.30 75.69
N THR A 840 93.20 -27.10 76.77
CA THR A 840 92.76 -28.18 77.68
C THR A 840 91.50 -28.91 77.22
N PHE A 841 90.62 -28.27 76.45
CA PHE A 841 89.35 -28.87 76.01
C PHE A 841 89.52 -29.80 74.80
N VAL A 842 90.34 -29.42 73.81
CA VAL A 842 90.51 -30.18 72.56
C VAL A 842 90.96 -31.63 72.80
N PRO A 843 91.92 -31.93 73.70
CA PRO A 843 92.28 -33.31 74.04
C PRO A 843 91.11 -34.11 74.61
N VAL A 844 90.32 -33.50 75.51
CA VAL A 844 89.14 -34.14 76.15
C VAL A 844 88.04 -34.41 75.11
N ALA A 845 87.80 -33.48 74.19
CA ALA A 845 86.86 -33.70 73.10
C ALA A 845 87.31 -34.84 72.18
N ASN A 846 88.60 -34.92 71.83
CA ASN A 846 89.16 -36.01 71.02
C ASN A 846 89.13 -37.37 71.73
N GLU A 847 89.30 -37.39 73.05
CA GLU A 847 89.12 -38.60 73.86
C GLU A 847 87.65 -39.07 73.87
N LEU A 848 86.71 -38.14 74.08
CA LEU A 848 85.28 -38.44 73.99
C LEU A 848 84.87 -38.88 72.59
N LYS A 849 85.50 -38.35 71.53
CA LYS A 849 85.26 -38.81 70.16
C LYS A 849 85.67 -40.26 69.96
N ARG A 850 86.83 -40.65 70.52
CA ARG A 850 87.29 -42.06 70.51
C ARG A 850 86.37 -42.96 71.32
N LYS A 851 85.93 -42.51 72.50
CA LYS A 851 85.08 -43.28 73.42
C LYS A 851 83.64 -43.44 72.92
N ASP A 852 82.97 -42.34 72.60
CA ASP A 852 81.53 -42.31 72.32
C ASP A 852 81.19 -42.32 70.82
N LYS A 853 82.23 -42.27 69.96
CA LYS A 853 82.16 -42.38 68.49
C LYS A 853 81.16 -41.42 67.84
N TYR A 854 81.12 -40.18 68.32
CA TYR A 854 80.29 -39.12 67.74
C TYR A 854 80.95 -38.59 66.45
N MET A 855 80.17 -38.23 65.42
CA MET A 855 80.72 -37.78 64.13
C MET A 855 80.91 -36.26 64.11
N ASN A 856 79.88 -35.54 64.57
CA ASN A 856 79.82 -34.09 64.48
C ASN A 856 79.67 -33.44 65.87
N VAL A 857 80.35 -32.32 66.04
CA VAL A 857 80.07 -31.39 67.15
C VAL A 857 78.95 -30.47 66.69
N LEU A 858 77.83 -30.48 67.40
CA LEU A 858 76.67 -29.65 67.08
C LEU A 858 76.79 -28.28 67.72
N PHE A 859 77.13 -28.23 69.01
CA PHE A 859 77.25 -26.97 69.74
C PHE A 859 78.13 -27.13 70.97
N SER A 860 78.96 -26.16 71.32
CA SER A 860 79.70 -26.16 72.58
C SER A 860 79.81 -24.74 73.13
N CYS A 861 79.61 -24.54 74.43
CA CYS A 861 79.70 -23.21 75.04
C CYS A 861 79.90 -23.29 76.56
N HIS A 862 80.44 -22.21 77.15
CA HIS A 862 80.40 -22.01 78.58
C HIS A 862 78.99 -21.65 79.03
N VAL A 863 78.62 -22.15 80.20
CA VAL A 863 77.27 -21.96 80.75
C VAL A 863 77.31 -21.70 82.24
N ARG A 864 76.40 -20.86 82.70
CA ARG A 864 76.11 -20.70 84.12
C ARG A 864 74.94 -21.60 84.44
N LYS A 865 75.12 -22.48 85.41
CA LYS A 865 74.19 -23.58 85.68
C LYS A 865 73.69 -23.51 87.11
N VAL A 866 72.38 -23.55 87.29
CA VAL A 866 71.77 -23.68 88.63
C VAL A 866 71.43 -25.13 88.94
N ASN A 867 71.66 -25.57 90.19
CA ASN A 867 71.35 -26.93 90.64
C ASN A 867 70.13 -26.99 91.57
N ARG A 868 69.69 -28.21 91.92
CA ARG A 868 68.55 -28.44 92.83
C ARG A 868 68.74 -27.82 94.22
N PHE A 869 69.98 -27.60 94.63
CA PHE A 869 70.34 -26.97 95.90
C PHE A 869 70.45 -25.46 95.79
N SER A 870 70.03 -24.87 94.66
CA SER A 870 70.13 -23.43 94.37
C SER A 870 71.56 -22.89 94.33
N LYS A 871 72.55 -23.79 94.20
CA LYS A 871 73.94 -23.41 93.98
C LYS A 871 74.15 -23.16 92.49
N VAL A 872 74.69 -21.99 92.17
CA VAL A 872 75.08 -21.61 90.82
C VAL A 872 76.55 -21.96 90.61
N GLU A 873 76.84 -22.62 89.50
CA GLU A 873 78.19 -23.07 89.19
C GLU A 873 78.47 -22.84 87.70
N ASP A 874 79.69 -22.39 87.40
CA ASP A 874 80.17 -22.31 86.03
C ASP A 874 80.48 -23.73 85.51
N ARG A 875 79.87 -24.05 84.37
CA ARG A 875 79.98 -25.34 83.69
C ARG A 875 80.21 -25.11 82.21
N ALA A 876 80.44 -26.18 81.47
CA ALA A 876 80.44 -26.15 80.01
C ALA A 876 79.45 -27.18 79.48
N ILE A 877 78.73 -26.83 78.41
CA ILE A 877 77.96 -27.78 77.63
C ILE A 877 78.73 -28.13 76.36
N PHE A 878 78.77 -29.42 76.05
CA PHE A 878 79.31 -29.93 74.81
C PHE A 878 78.26 -30.85 74.19
N VAL A 879 77.75 -30.46 73.04
CA VAL A 879 76.67 -31.14 72.32
C VAL A 879 77.24 -31.73 71.05
N THR A 880 77.15 -33.05 70.93
CA THR A 880 77.53 -33.80 69.74
C THR A 880 76.28 -34.39 69.11
N ASP A 881 76.41 -35.02 67.94
CA ASP A 881 75.32 -35.77 67.30
C ASP A 881 74.78 -36.95 68.13
N ARG A 882 75.44 -37.31 69.25
CA ARG A 882 75.01 -38.42 70.12
C ARG A 882 74.66 -38.00 71.55
N HIS A 883 75.40 -37.07 72.14
CA HIS A 883 75.29 -36.76 73.56
C HIS A 883 75.40 -35.25 73.84
N LEU A 884 74.71 -34.83 74.89
CA LEU A 884 74.88 -33.57 75.61
C LEU A 884 75.70 -33.85 76.88
N TYR A 885 76.95 -33.40 76.89
CA TYR A 885 77.84 -33.50 78.04
C TYR A 885 77.80 -32.22 78.86
N LYS A 886 77.70 -32.38 80.18
CA LYS A 886 77.92 -31.32 81.16
C LYS A 886 79.31 -31.52 81.76
N MET A 887 80.19 -30.54 81.61
CA MET A 887 81.59 -30.59 82.03
C MET A 887 81.91 -29.53 83.09
N ASP A 888 82.96 -29.76 83.87
CA ASP A 888 83.51 -28.78 84.82
C ASP A 888 84.83 -28.17 84.28
N PRO A 889 84.83 -26.92 83.80
CA PRO A 889 86.02 -26.26 83.28
C PRO A 889 87.16 -26.14 84.31
N THR A 890 86.84 -26.02 85.61
CA THR A 890 87.84 -25.85 86.67
C THR A 890 88.63 -27.13 86.94
N LYS A 891 88.07 -28.29 86.56
CA LYS A 891 88.68 -29.62 86.70
C LYS A 891 89.05 -30.18 85.33
N GLN A 892 89.76 -29.39 84.52
CA GLN A 892 90.22 -29.77 83.17
C GLN A 892 89.12 -30.39 82.30
N TYR A 893 87.93 -29.78 82.29
CA TYR A 893 86.76 -30.24 81.53
C TYR A 893 86.29 -31.68 81.84
N LYS A 894 86.50 -32.16 83.07
CA LYS A 894 85.99 -33.46 83.51
C LYS A 894 84.47 -33.58 83.26
N VAL A 895 84.05 -34.68 82.63
CA VAL A 895 82.63 -34.97 82.37
C VAL A 895 81.91 -35.24 83.69
N MET A 896 80.87 -34.44 83.97
CA MET A 896 80.05 -34.52 85.18
C MET A 896 78.72 -35.21 84.95
N LYS A 897 78.15 -35.09 83.75
CA LYS A 897 76.92 -35.79 83.36
C LYS A 897 76.93 -35.97 81.85
N THR A 898 76.59 -37.16 81.39
CA THR A 898 76.37 -37.49 79.97
C THR A 898 74.87 -37.70 79.76
N ILE A 899 74.26 -36.95 78.85
CA ILE A 899 72.84 -37.06 78.50
C ILE A 899 72.77 -37.48 77.03
N PRO A 900 72.32 -38.71 76.71
CA PRO A 900 72.10 -39.08 75.31
C PRO A 900 71.07 -38.16 74.64
N LEU A 901 71.31 -37.74 73.39
CA LEU A 901 70.40 -36.85 72.67
C LEU A 901 69.01 -37.48 72.45
N TYR A 902 68.88 -38.81 72.50
CA TYR A 902 67.58 -39.45 72.47
C TYR A 902 66.70 -39.19 73.70
N ASN A 903 67.33 -38.77 74.82
CA ASN A 903 66.65 -38.38 76.04
C ASN A 903 66.20 -36.92 76.04
N LEU A 904 66.65 -36.11 75.09
CA LEU A 904 66.19 -34.73 74.95
C LEU A 904 64.81 -34.71 74.27
N THR A 905 63.79 -34.21 74.96
CA THR A 905 62.40 -34.11 74.46
C THR A 905 62.09 -32.74 73.86
N GLY A 906 62.75 -31.70 74.37
CA GLY A 906 62.51 -30.34 73.93
C GLY A 906 63.54 -29.36 74.44
N LEU A 907 63.42 -28.14 73.93
CA LEU A 907 64.25 -26.99 74.26
C LEU A 907 63.33 -25.81 74.52
N SER A 908 63.40 -25.22 75.72
CA SER A 908 62.70 -23.98 76.00
C SER A 908 63.69 -22.82 76.09
N VAL A 909 63.34 -21.72 75.44
CA VAL A 909 64.11 -20.47 75.42
C VAL A 909 63.18 -19.31 75.73
N SER A 910 63.72 -18.21 76.21
CA SER A 910 62.96 -16.97 76.43
C SER A 910 62.65 -16.23 75.13
N ASN A 911 61.72 -15.28 75.17
CA ASN A 911 61.45 -14.34 74.08
C ASN A 911 62.42 -13.13 74.06
N GLY A 912 63.24 -12.96 75.10
CA GLY A 912 64.15 -11.82 75.28
C GLY A 912 65.49 -11.96 74.55
N LYS A 913 66.42 -11.02 74.81
CA LYS A 913 67.82 -11.07 74.35
C LYS A 913 68.74 -11.89 75.27
N ASP A 914 68.20 -12.43 76.36
CA ASP A 914 68.95 -13.27 77.30
C ASP A 914 69.33 -14.62 76.70
N GLN A 915 70.26 -15.31 77.33
CA GLN A 915 70.80 -16.57 76.83
C GLN A 915 70.27 -17.78 77.62
N LEU A 916 69.05 -17.68 78.16
CA LEU A 916 68.44 -18.77 78.92
C LEU A 916 68.07 -19.92 77.98
N VAL A 917 68.50 -21.12 78.37
CA VAL A 917 68.14 -22.38 77.72
C VAL A 917 67.77 -23.40 78.78
N VAL A 918 66.63 -24.04 78.62
CA VAL A 918 66.24 -25.22 79.39
C VAL A 918 66.18 -26.42 78.45
N PHE A 919 67.07 -27.38 78.66
CA PHE A 919 67.04 -28.67 77.98
C PHE A 919 66.11 -29.61 78.73
N HIS A 920 65.00 -29.99 78.10
CA HIS A 920 64.02 -30.91 78.69
C HIS A 920 64.41 -32.37 78.45
N THR A 921 64.48 -33.17 79.52
CA THR A 921 64.86 -34.57 79.43
C THR A 921 63.71 -35.50 79.80
N LYS A 922 63.66 -36.69 79.16
CA LYS A 922 62.65 -37.73 79.44
C LYS A 922 62.58 -38.14 80.92
N ASP A 923 63.69 -38.07 81.63
CA ASP A 923 63.80 -38.44 83.04
C ASP A 923 63.41 -37.32 84.03
N ASN A 924 62.83 -36.21 83.55
CA ASN A 924 62.42 -35.06 84.37
C ASN A 924 63.58 -34.46 85.19
N LYS A 925 64.79 -34.46 84.61
CA LYS A 925 66.01 -33.88 85.18
C LYS A 925 66.59 -32.83 84.23
N ASP A 926 65.77 -31.81 84.00
CA ASP A 926 66.05 -30.74 83.05
C ASP A 926 67.36 -30.02 83.40
N LEU A 927 68.07 -29.62 82.35
CA LEU A 927 69.30 -28.86 82.48
C LEU A 927 68.99 -27.39 82.20
N ILE A 928 68.93 -26.61 83.28
CA ILE A 928 68.73 -25.15 83.25
C ILE A 928 70.10 -24.48 83.16
N VAL A 929 70.33 -23.75 82.07
CA VAL A 929 71.59 -23.06 81.81
C VAL A 929 71.37 -21.69 81.19
N CYS A 930 72.26 -20.75 81.50
CA CYS A 930 72.41 -19.52 80.73
C CYS A 930 73.72 -19.63 79.93
N LEU A 931 73.67 -19.50 78.60
CA LEU A 931 74.89 -19.44 77.79
C LEU A 931 75.62 -18.13 78.12
N PHE A 932 76.93 -18.18 78.35
CA PHE A 932 77.70 -16.95 78.54
C PHE A 932 79.12 -17.11 77.97
N SER A 933 79.71 -16.00 77.50
CA SER A 933 81.12 -15.93 77.12
C SER A 933 81.92 -15.21 78.20
N LYS A 934 83.17 -15.62 78.42
CA LYS A 934 84.08 -14.97 79.37
C LYS A 934 84.59 -13.60 78.88
N GLN A 935 84.39 -13.30 77.59
CA GLN A 935 84.61 -11.98 77.00
C GLN A 935 83.27 -11.35 76.61
N PRO A 936 83.09 -10.03 76.73
CA PRO A 936 81.84 -9.38 76.39
C PRO A 936 81.65 -9.38 74.86
N THR A 937 80.95 -10.39 74.34
CA THR A 937 80.32 -10.35 73.02
C THR A 937 78.80 -10.32 73.22
N HIS A 938 78.14 -9.23 72.82
CA HIS A 938 76.68 -9.04 72.94
C HIS A 938 75.86 -9.92 71.96
N GLU A 939 76.39 -11.08 71.55
CA GLU A 939 75.82 -11.89 70.47
C GLU A 939 74.92 -13.03 70.96
N SER A 940 73.69 -13.12 70.41
CA SER A 940 72.76 -14.22 70.65
C SER A 940 73.27 -15.55 70.07
N ARG A 941 73.51 -16.55 70.93
CA ARG A 941 73.86 -17.92 70.51
C ARG A 941 72.66 -18.87 70.49
N ILE A 942 71.50 -18.39 70.92
CA ILE A 942 70.26 -19.15 71.01
C ILE A 942 69.75 -19.59 69.63
N GLY A 943 69.71 -18.68 68.65
CA GLY A 943 69.21 -19.00 67.31
C GLY A 943 70.00 -20.11 66.63
N GLU A 944 71.30 -20.13 66.84
CA GLU A 944 72.20 -21.18 66.35
C GLU A 944 72.02 -22.50 67.08
N LEU A 945 71.99 -22.50 68.41
CA LEU A 945 71.75 -23.72 69.19
C LEU A 945 70.41 -24.37 68.79
N VAL A 946 69.34 -23.58 68.71
CA VAL A 946 68.01 -24.05 68.28
C VAL A 946 68.06 -24.54 66.84
N GLY A 947 68.64 -23.76 65.92
CA GLY A 947 68.71 -24.10 64.50
C GLY A 947 69.48 -25.38 64.22
N VAL A 948 70.64 -25.56 64.86
CA VAL A 948 71.47 -26.77 64.69
C VAL A 948 70.78 -27.99 65.29
N LEU A 949 70.18 -27.88 66.48
CA LEU A 949 69.47 -29.00 67.11
C LEU A 949 68.20 -29.39 66.33
N VAL A 950 67.37 -28.43 65.92
CA VAL A 950 66.16 -28.71 65.14
C VAL A 950 66.53 -29.32 63.78
N ASN A 951 67.56 -28.79 63.11
CA ASN A 951 68.04 -29.35 61.86
C ASN A 951 68.58 -30.79 62.04
N HIS A 952 69.34 -31.05 63.11
CA HIS A 952 69.82 -32.39 63.44
C HIS A 952 68.66 -33.37 63.69
N PHE A 953 67.69 -33.00 64.54
CA PHE A 953 66.52 -33.84 64.83
C PHE A 953 65.66 -34.07 63.58
N LYS A 954 65.45 -33.04 62.75
CA LYS A 954 64.78 -33.19 61.44
C LYS A 954 65.52 -34.18 60.52
N SER A 955 66.87 -34.16 60.52
CA SER A 955 67.66 -35.11 59.74
C SER A 955 67.54 -36.56 60.25
N GLU A 956 67.31 -36.75 61.56
CA GLU A 956 67.00 -38.04 62.18
C GLU A 956 65.51 -38.44 62.08
N LYS A 957 64.65 -37.64 61.43
CA LYS A 957 63.18 -37.80 61.43
C LYS A 957 62.57 -37.82 62.84
N ARG A 958 63.20 -37.14 63.79
CA ARG A 958 62.71 -36.97 65.17
C ARG A 958 62.23 -35.54 65.37
N HIS A 959 61.20 -35.35 66.18
CA HIS A 959 60.69 -34.03 66.51
C HIS A 959 61.33 -33.53 67.82
N LEU A 960 61.94 -32.34 67.78
CA LEU A 960 62.39 -31.62 68.97
C LEU A 960 61.40 -30.48 69.23
N GLN A 961 60.69 -30.52 70.36
CA GLN A 961 59.76 -29.44 70.70
C GLN A 961 60.54 -28.18 71.11
N VAL A 962 60.31 -27.06 70.43
CA VAL A 962 60.91 -25.75 70.78
C VAL A 962 59.82 -24.85 71.31
N ASN A 963 59.95 -24.40 72.55
CA ASN A 963 59.01 -23.47 73.18
C ASN A 963 59.69 -22.13 73.46
N VAL A 964 59.09 -21.03 72.99
CA VAL A 964 59.55 -19.66 73.29
C VAL A 964 58.62 -19.05 74.33
N THR A 965 59.04 -19.01 75.60
CA THR A 965 58.19 -18.55 76.73
C THR A 965 59.01 -17.89 77.84
N ASN A 966 58.43 -16.97 78.59
CA ASN A 966 58.98 -16.43 79.85
C ASN A 966 57.78 -16.17 80.79
N PRO A 967 57.67 -16.80 81.98
CA PRO A 967 58.63 -17.72 82.61
C PRO A 967 58.67 -19.11 81.94
N VAL A 968 59.85 -19.72 81.88
CA VAL A 968 60.06 -21.07 81.34
C VAL A 968 59.74 -22.12 82.41
N GLN A 969 58.89 -23.10 82.10
CA GLN A 969 58.61 -24.22 83.00
C GLN A 969 59.69 -25.29 82.92
N CYS A 970 60.14 -25.84 84.06
CA CYS A 970 61.21 -26.84 84.17
C CYS A 970 60.91 -27.91 85.22
N SER A 971 61.64 -29.04 85.16
CA SER A 971 61.60 -30.09 86.18
C SER A 971 63.00 -30.44 86.71
N LEU A 972 63.20 -30.31 88.03
CA LEU A 972 64.44 -30.73 88.70
C LEU A 972 64.18 -31.96 89.57
N HIS A 973 64.49 -33.14 89.03
CA HIS A 973 64.26 -34.43 89.71
C HIS A 973 62.79 -34.64 90.09
N GLY A 974 61.88 -34.35 89.16
CA GLY A 974 60.43 -34.54 89.35
C GLY A 974 59.70 -33.39 90.05
N LYS A 975 60.41 -32.40 90.62
CA LYS A 975 59.79 -31.18 91.15
C LYS A 975 59.67 -30.12 90.05
N LYS A 976 58.45 -29.67 89.76
CA LYS A 976 58.17 -28.57 88.82
C LYS A 976 58.71 -27.25 89.38
N CYS A 977 59.44 -26.52 88.54
CA CYS A 977 60.00 -25.20 88.79
C CYS A 977 59.68 -24.26 87.63
N THR A 978 59.80 -22.96 87.87
CA THR A 978 59.77 -21.94 86.81
C THR A 978 61.07 -21.13 86.81
N VAL A 979 61.54 -20.75 85.63
CA VAL A 979 62.66 -19.83 85.46
C VAL A 979 62.17 -18.57 84.77
N SER A 980 62.10 -17.46 85.50
CA SER A 980 61.81 -16.15 84.94
C SER A 980 63.10 -15.38 84.65
N VAL A 981 63.07 -14.53 83.64
CA VAL A 981 64.17 -13.62 83.32
C VAL A 981 63.80 -12.21 83.77
N GLU A 982 64.67 -11.57 84.55
CA GLU A 982 64.54 -10.19 85.04
C GLU A 982 65.78 -9.36 84.69
N THR A 983 65.61 -8.13 84.23
CA THR A 983 66.71 -7.18 84.01
C THR A 983 67.01 -6.39 85.28
N ARG A 984 68.27 -6.35 85.72
CA ARG A 984 68.73 -5.57 86.89
C ARG A 984 69.86 -4.62 86.52
N LEU A 985 69.76 -3.36 86.96
CA LEU A 985 70.70 -2.27 86.61
C LEU A 985 72.12 -2.46 87.18
N ASN A 986 72.27 -3.16 88.31
CA ASN A 986 73.57 -3.34 88.99
C ASN A 986 74.14 -4.77 88.86
N GLN A 987 73.75 -5.52 87.82
CA GLN A 987 74.18 -6.90 87.60
C GLN A 987 75.18 -6.98 86.43
N PRO A 988 76.50 -7.18 86.66
CA PRO A 988 77.50 -7.18 85.59
C PRO A 988 77.48 -8.44 84.73
N GLN A 989 77.04 -9.58 85.29
CA GLN A 989 76.93 -10.86 84.58
C GLN A 989 75.61 -11.57 84.91
N PRO A 990 75.03 -12.32 83.96
CA PRO A 990 73.81 -13.09 84.19
C PRO A 990 73.98 -14.06 85.36
N ASP A 991 73.13 -14.04 86.38
CA ASP A 991 73.21 -14.97 87.51
C ASP A 991 71.84 -15.45 87.98
N PHE A 992 71.80 -16.64 88.61
CA PHE A 992 70.56 -17.24 89.07
C PHE A 992 70.34 -16.99 90.56
N THR A 993 69.14 -16.54 90.92
CA THR A 993 68.69 -16.43 92.32
C THR A 993 67.46 -17.31 92.55
N LYS A 994 67.26 -17.80 93.78
CA LYS A 994 66.12 -18.65 94.12
C LYS A 994 64.88 -17.81 94.43
N ASN A 995 63.73 -18.17 93.85
CA ASN A 995 62.42 -17.59 94.15
C ASN A 995 61.44 -18.67 94.68
N ARG A 996 60.30 -18.28 95.27
CA ARG A 996 59.28 -19.18 95.84
C ARG A 996 58.80 -20.25 94.86
N SER A 997 58.70 -19.91 93.57
CA SER A 997 58.21 -20.79 92.49
C SER A 997 59.32 -21.40 91.61
N GLY A 998 60.61 -21.13 91.90
CA GLY A 998 61.73 -21.63 91.09
C GLY A 998 62.97 -20.72 91.14
N PHE A 999 63.40 -20.21 89.99
CA PHE A 999 64.62 -19.40 89.84
C PHE A 999 64.36 -18.13 89.03
N ILE A 1000 65.09 -17.07 89.35
CA ILE A 1000 65.14 -15.84 88.54
C ILE A 1000 66.54 -15.76 87.94
N LEU A 1001 66.63 -15.72 86.62
CA LEU A 1001 67.86 -15.32 85.91
C LEU A 1001 67.88 -13.79 85.86
N SER A 1002 68.74 -13.18 86.67
CA SER A 1002 69.00 -11.74 86.61
C SER A 1002 70.00 -11.46 85.51
N VAL A 1003 69.57 -10.77 84.45
CA VAL A 1003 70.44 -10.35 83.34
C VAL A 1003 70.78 -8.86 83.45
N PRO A 1004 71.93 -8.42 82.90
CA PRO A 1004 72.26 -7.00 82.87
C PRO A 1004 71.15 -6.20 82.20
N GLY A 1005 70.61 -5.20 82.90
CA GLY A 1005 69.79 -4.17 82.28
C GLY A 1005 70.72 -3.17 81.60
N ASN A 1006 70.47 -2.90 80.32
CA ASN A 1006 71.12 -1.79 79.62
C ASN A 1006 70.68 -0.44 80.19
#